data_AF-A0A183CGZ3-F1
#
_entry.id   AF-A0A183CGZ3-F1
#
_cell.length_a   1.000
_cell.length_b   1.000
_cell.length_c   1.000
_cell.angle_alpha   90.00
_cell.angle_beta   90.00
_cell.angle_gamma   90.00
#
_symmetry.space_group_name_H-M   'P 1'
#
loop_
_entity.id
_entity.type
_entity.pdbx_description
1 polymer ?
#
loop_
_entity_poly.entity_id
_entity_poly.type
_entity_poly.pdbx_seq_one_letter_code
_entity_poly.pdbx_strand_id
1 'polypeptide(L)'
;MDRLWTNARIATMAGPGLGTIEHGAVAAKDGRIAWVGPAHEAPAATETIDCEGRWITPGLVDCHTHLVHGGDRAHEFELRLQGASYEAIARAGGGIVSTMRATRAASEADLVASALPRLDALIAEGATTVEVKSGYGLSLGDELKMLRAARALGHERPVRIATTFLGAHALPPEYADDRAGYVDLVCEAMIPALGDLADAVDAFCEGIGFTPEETARVFEAARAHGLRVKLHAEQLSNQNGAALAASHDALSADHLEYLDAAGITAMARAGTVATLLPGAYYFVRETRLPPIQALRDAGVPIALATDCNPGTSPLTSLLLVMNMGATLFRLTVEECLAGVTREAARALGLHREIGTIEPGKACDLAIWDIERPAELVYRMGLNPLHARVFKGSTRPPPRRIAESAAAVARILAHGEPVYGINTGFGKLASVRIEAEDLATLQRNIVLSHAAGIGAPSPAPVVRLMMALKLASLAQGASGVQPATVELLEAMLARGLTPVVPSQGSVGASGDLAPLSHMAATMIGVGHIEVDGRVLPAEQALAEAGLAPVTLGPKEGLALLNGTQFSTANALAGLFETETLFQAALVTGALSTEAAKGTDAPFDPRIHQLRRHPGQIAVGETLRTLMRDSAIRASHRDDDPRVQDPYCLRCQPQVMGAVLDLLRQAGTTLETEANGVSDNPLIFPETDEALSGGNFHAEPVAFAADMIALAICEIGSIAERRVAMLVDPALSNLPAFLTPQPGLNSGFMIPQVTAAALVSENKQRATPASVDSIPTSANQEDHVSMAAHGARRLLDMAANCAGVIGIELLAAAQGCDFHAGLASSDALERVRARLRREVPTLDHDRHFHPDIEAATALVRAGTVHPGTAPLIVAFPHTGTDLADVEGFISPWLARQDADWWIDQLYGFAVGLGATTIRTTLSRSVIDVNRDPSGVSLYPGQATTELCPTTTFDGDPLYRDGNPDADEIARRREAYFAPYHAAIEAEIARLRATYPRVVLYDAHSIRSHVPRLFDGELPQFNIGTNGGTTCAPALARAVETACATTPWSQVTDGRFRGGWTTRHYGRPEQGIHAIQMELACRGYIDEPETFDEAHWPTPYSDTRAAPMRDALANLLTACLEFAGAPE
;
A
#
# COMPACT_ATOMS: atom_id res chain seq x y z
N MET A 1 -9.34 27.55 21.88
CA MET A 1 -10.03 26.76 20.85
C MET A 1 -9.39 25.39 20.80
N ASP A 2 -10.07 24.37 20.30
CA ASP A 2 -9.48 23.02 20.24
C ASP A 2 -8.46 22.98 19.10
N ARG A 3 -8.88 23.48 17.92
CA ARG A 3 -8.07 23.54 16.71
C ARG A 3 -8.16 24.89 16.02
N LEU A 4 -7.07 25.27 15.36
CA LEU A 4 -6.95 26.44 14.49
C LEU A 4 -6.32 26.03 13.16
N TRP A 5 -7.03 26.22 12.04
CA TRP A 5 -6.45 26.18 10.70
C TRP A 5 -6.01 27.58 10.32
N THR A 6 -4.71 27.80 10.13
CA THR A 6 -4.12 29.11 9.85
C THR A 6 -3.44 29.14 8.47
N ASN A 7 -3.03 30.34 8.03
CA ASN A 7 -2.35 30.54 6.74
C ASN A 7 -3.17 29.96 5.57
N ALA A 8 -4.45 30.31 5.48
CA ALA A 8 -5.37 29.77 4.49
C ALA A 8 -6.04 30.87 3.66
N ARG A 9 -6.44 30.55 2.43
CA ARG A 9 -7.37 31.35 1.62
C ARG A 9 -8.78 30.77 1.81
N ILE A 10 -9.72 31.52 2.37
CA ILE A 10 -11.02 30.95 2.78
C ILE A 10 -12.11 31.46 1.85
N ALA A 11 -12.90 30.57 1.26
CA ALA A 11 -14.20 30.89 0.66
C ALA A 11 -15.30 30.53 1.66
N THR A 12 -15.82 31.53 2.39
CA THR A 12 -16.77 31.30 3.48
C THR A 12 -18.16 30.88 3.00
N MET A 13 -18.54 31.26 1.77
CA MET A 13 -19.88 31.10 1.21
C MET A 13 -21.00 31.83 2.00
N ALA A 14 -20.64 32.68 2.98
CA ALA A 14 -21.56 33.39 3.87
C ALA A 14 -22.06 34.72 3.24
N GLY A 15 -22.73 34.64 2.09
CA GLY A 15 -23.28 35.82 1.39
C GLY A 15 -23.30 35.67 -0.13
N PRO A 16 -23.67 36.74 -0.87
CA PRO A 16 -23.43 36.82 -2.31
C PRO A 16 -21.91 36.76 -2.56
N GLY A 17 -21.45 35.99 -3.53
CA GLY A 17 -20.02 35.75 -3.71
C GLY A 17 -19.49 34.52 -2.97
N LEU A 18 -18.18 34.32 -3.09
CA LEU A 18 -17.42 33.32 -2.35
C LEU A 18 -17.13 33.73 -0.90
N GLY A 19 -17.22 35.03 -0.57
CA GLY A 19 -16.87 35.56 0.75
C GLY A 19 -15.40 35.30 1.10
N THR A 20 -14.49 35.68 0.20
CA THR A 20 -13.05 35.37 0.26
C THR A 20 -12.31 36.07 1.39
N ILE A 21 -11.44 35.34 2.10
CA ILE A 21 -10.45 35.85 3.05
C ILE A 21 -9.07 35.34 2.63
N GLU A 22 -8.22 36.21 2.08
CA GLU A 22 -6.92 35.81 1.48
C GLU A 22 -5.86 35.34 2.49
N HIS A 23 -5.86 35.93 3.69
CA HIS A 23 -4.96 35.57 4.78
C HIS A 23 -5.79 35.20 6.00
N GLY A 24 -6.56 34.14 5.85
CA GLY A 24 -7.58 33.71 6.79
C GLY A 24 -7.12 32.62 7.75
N ALA A 25 -7.90 32.47 8.81
CA ALA A 25 -7.87 31.32 9.69
C ALA A 25 -9.29 30.93 10.13
N VAL A 26 -9.49 29.64 10.45
CA VAL A 26 -10.73 29.09 11.01
C VAL A 26 -10.41 28.41 12.33
N ALA A 27 -11.13 28.73 13.39
CA ALA A 27 -10.96 28.10 14.70
C ALA A 27 -12.20 27.27 15.07
N ALA A 28 -11.97 26.06 15.58
CA ALA A 28 -13.03 25.17 16.04
C ALA A 28 -13.00 24.95 17.55
N LYS A 29 -14.20 24.74 18.11
CA LYS A 29 -14.41 24.29 19.48
C LYS A 29 -15.60 23.33 19.53
N ASP A 30 -15.44 22.19 20.17
CA ASP A 30 -16.47 21.17 20.35
C ASP A 30 -17.10 20.75 19.00
N GLY A 31 -16.26 20.63 17.97
CA GLY A 31 -16.63 20.29 16.60
C GLY A 31 -17.43 21.35 15.83
N ARG A 32 -17.59 22.55 16.40
CA ARG A 32 -18.24 23.71 15.76
C ARG A 32 -17.24 24.80 15.42
N ILE A 33 -17.56 25.60 14.41
CA ILE A 33 -16.80 26.79 14.06
C ILE A 33 -17.02 27.80 15.18
N ALA A 34 -15.96 28.15 15.90
CA ALA A 34 -16.01 29.16 16.95
C ALA A 34 -15.66 30.55 16.41
N TRP A 35 -14.81 30.61 15.39
CA TRP A 35 -14.33 31.85 14.80
C TRP A 35 -13.80 31.64 13.38
N VAL A 36 -13.94 32.65 12.52
CA VAL A 36 -13.33 32.72 11.18
C VAL A 36 -13.00 34.18 10.87
N GLY A 37 -11.84 34.46 10.29
CA GLY A 37 -11.40 35.82 10.01
C GLY A 37 -9.94 35.91 9.57
N PRO A 38 -9.36 37.13 9.53
CA PRO A 38 -7.94 37.34 9.22
C PRO A 38 -7.01 36.67 10.24
N ALA A 39 -5.99 35.94 9.78
CA ALA A 39 -5.15 35.11 10.64
C ALA A 39 -4.48 35.84 11.82
N HIS A 40 -4.19 37.14 11.67
CA HIS A 40 -3.59 37.97 12.73
C HIS A 40 -4.55 38.29 13.90
N GLU A 41 -5.85 38.07 13.72
CA GLU A 41 -6.90 38.22 14.74
C GLU A 41 -7.33 36.86 15.34
N ALA A 42 -6.70 35.76 14.91
CA ALA A 42 -7.12 34.42 15.31
C ALA A 42 -6.93 34.16 16.82
N PRO A 43 -7.91 33.51 17.48
CA PRO A 43 -7.77 33.12 18.88
C PRO A 43 -6.75 31.99 19.04
N ALA A 44 -6.13 31.89 20.21
CA ALA A 44 -5.25 30.77 20.54
C ALA A 44 -6.01 29.42 20.55
N ALA A 45 -5.33 28.37 20.09
CA ALA A 45 -5.83 27.01 20.09
C ALA A 45 -4.82 26.03 20.68
N THR A 46 -5.30 24.90 21.18
CA THR A 46 -4.47 23.79 21.67
C THR A 46 -3.63 23.20 20.55
N GLU A 47 -4.24 23.04 19.37
CA GLU A 47 -3.59 22.54 18.16
C GLU A 47 -3.74 23.57 17.04
N THR A 48 -2.64 23.88 16.35
CA THR A 48 -2.63 24.78 15.20
C THR A 48 -2.11 24.04 13.98
N ILE A 49 -2.86 24.09 12.90
CA ILE A 49 -2.60 23.43 11.62
C ILE A 49 -2.31 24.53 10.61
N ASP A 50 -1.09 24.57 10.09
CA ASP A 50 -0.72 25.44 8.98
C ASP A 50 -1.30 24.86 7.69
N CYS A 51 -2.11 25.64 6.96
CA CYS A 51 -2.68 25.23 5.69
C CYS A 51 -1.78 25.57 4.49
N GLU A 52 -0.63 26.21 4.70
CA GLU A 52 0.40 26.53 3.70
C GLU A 52 -0.15 27.31 2.49
N GLY A 53 -1.10 28.21 2.73
CA GLY A 53 -1.74 29.03 1.71
C GLY A 53 -2.85 28.34 0.91
N ARG A 54 -3.24 27.11 1.26
CA ARG A 54 -4.30 26.35 0.59
C ARG A 54 -5.67 27.01 0.73
N TRP A 55 -6.58 26.65 -0.18
CA TRP A 55 -7.96 27.12 -0.12
C TRP A 55 -8.80 26.29 0.85
N ILE A 56 -9.69 26.93 1.59
CA ILE A 56 -10.69 26.28 2.45
C ILE A 56 -12.09 26.68 1.98
N THR A 57 -12.96 25.69 1.76
CA THR A 57 -14.41 25.88 1.55
C THR A 57 -15.18 25.17 2.66
N PRO A 58 -16.50 25.40 2.80
CA PRO A 58 -17.34 24.44 3.51
C PRO A 58 -17.14 23.04 2.91
N GLY A 59 -17.27 22.01 3.73
CA GLY A 59 -17.34 20.63 3.24
C GLY A 59 -18.48 20.49 2.22
N LEU A 60 -18.26 19.70 1.18
CA LEU A 60 -19.25 19.56 0.11
C LEU A 60 -20.49 18.79 0.60
N VAL A 61 -21.64 19.10 0.01
CA VAL A 61 -22.93 18.50 0.31
C VAL A 61 -23.52 17.92 -0.97
N ASP A 62 -23.73 16.60 -1.00
CA ASP A 62 -24.54 15.98 -2.05
C ASP A 62 -25.99 15.90 -1.58
N CYS A 63 -26.86 16.73 -2.14
CA CYS A 63 -28.25 16.85 -1.68
C CYS A 63 -29.25 16.00 -2.47
N HIS A 64 -28.78 15.07 -3.31
CA HIS A 64 -29.64 14.14 -4.06
C HIS A 64 -28.87 12.89 -4.53
N THR A 65 -29.06 11.75 -3.85
CA THR A 65 -28.52 10.45 -4.30
C THR A 65 -29.46 9.27 -4.03
N HIS A 66 -29.26 8.15 -4.73
CA HIS A 66 -29.89 6.85 -4.48
C HIS A 66 -28.82 5.79 -4.17
N LEU A 67 -27.92 6.11 -3.24
CA LEU A 67 -26.68 5.38 -3.00
C LEU A 67 -26.86 3.93 -2.51
N VAL A 68 -28.01 3.61 -1.91
CA VAL A 68 -28.35 2.28 -1.41
C VAL A 68 -29.27 1.57 -2.40
N HIS A 69 -28.75 0.54 -3.07
CA HIS A 69 -29.51 -0.33 -3.97
C HIS A 69 -28.76 -1.65 -4.19
N GLY A 70 -29.48 -2.72 -4.54
CA GLY A 70 -28.91 -4.01 -4.92
C GLY A 70 -28.65 -4.14 -6.42
N GLY A 71 -27.63 -4.94 -6.77
CA GLY A 71 -27.26 -5.26 -8.15
C GLY A 71 -26.65 -4.09 -8.94
N ASP A 72 -26.39 -4.32 -10.23
CA ASP A 72 -25.91 -3.33 -11.19
C ASP A 72 -26.78 -3.33 -12.47
N ARG A 73 -26.69 -2.25 -13.26
CA ARG A 73 -27.38 -2.12 -14.56
C ARG A 73 -26.40 -1.89 -15.72
N ALA A 74 -25.15 -2.32 -15.57
CA ALA A 74 -24.13 -2.13 -16.61
C ALA A 74 -24.47 -2.92 -17.88
N HIS A 75 -24.99 -4.14 -17.73
CA HIS A 75 -25.43 -4.94 -18.86
C HIS A 75 -26.61 -4.29 -19.63
N GLU A 76 -27.52 -3.59 -18.95
CA GLU A 76 -28.60 -2.88 -19.62
C GLU A 76 -28.10 -1.66 -20.40
N PHE A 77 -27.03 -1.01 -19.95
CA PHE A 77 -26.33 0.00 -20.71
C PHE A 77 -25.70 -0.58 -21.98
N GLU A 78 -25.05 -1.74 -21.88
CA GLU A 78 -24.50 -2.48 -23.03
C GLU A 78 -25.59 -2.83 -24.06
N LEU A 79 -26.72 -3.40 -23.63
CA LEU A 79 -27.83 -3.76 -24.52
C LEU A 79 -28.43 -2.54 -25.24
N ARG A 80 -28.55 -1.40 -24.55
CA ARG A 80 -29.01 -0.14 -25.18
C ARG A 80 -28.05 0.32 -26.27
N LEU A 81 -26.74 0.21 -26.04
CA LEU A 81 -25.72 0.54 -27.06
C LEU A 81 -25.75 -0.42 -28.25
N GLN A 82 -26.21 -1.65 -28.04
CA GLN A 82 -26.44 -2.64 -29.10
C GLN A 82 -27.79 -2.48 -29.81
N GLY A 83 -28.59 -1.47 -29.46
CA GLY A 83 -29.84 -1.11 -30.14
C GLY A 83 -31.12 -1.71 -29.54
N ALA A 84 -31.06 -2.34 -28.36
CA ALA A 84 -32.26 -2.80 -27.67
C ALA A 84 -33.11 -1.61 -27.19
N SER A 85 -34.42 -1.64 -27.44
CA SER A 85 -35.33 -0.61 -26.94
C SER A 85 -35.56 -0.74 -25.43
N TYR A 86 -35.87 0.37 -24.76
CA TYR A 86 -36.19 0.38 -23.33
C TYR A 86 -37.34 -0.58 -22.99
N GLU A 87 -38.36 -0.64 -23.84
CA GLU A 87 -39.49 -1.57 -23.71
C GLU A 87 -39.06 -3.04 -23.79
N ALA A 88 -38.11 -3.37 -24.67
CA ALA A 88 -37.59 -4.74 -24.79
C ALA A 88 -36.80 -5.15 -23.53
N ILE A 89 -35.98 -4.24 -23.01
CA ILE A 89 -35.21 -4.45 -21.77
C ILE A 89 -36.15 -4.61 -20.57
N ALA A 90 -37.16 -3.76 -20.45
CA ALA A 90 -38.17 -3.86 -19.39
C ALA A 90 -38.98 -5.17 -19.48
N ARG A 91 -39.39 -5.59 -20.69
CA ARG A 91 -40.09 -6.89 -20.90
C ARG A 91 -39.21 -8.10 -20.56
N ALA A 92 -37.89 -7.98 -20.73
CA ALA A 92 -36.93 -9.01 -20.33
C ALA A 92 -36.63 -9.01 -18.82
N GLY A 93 -37.29 -8.14 -18.04
CA GLY A 93 -37.12 -8.05 -16.59
C GLY A 93 -36.02 -7.09 -16.13
N GLY A 94 -35.48 -6.24 -17.02
CA GLY A 94 -34.60 -5.12 -16.71
C GLY A 94 -35.33 -3.90 -16.15
N GLY A 95 -34.67 -2.74 -16.09
CA GLY A 95 -35.29 -1.51 -15.59
C GLY A 95 -35.27 -1.38 -14.07
N ILE A 96 -36.12 -0.50 -13.52
CA ILE A 96 -36.23 -0.33 -12.06
C ILE A 96 -36.65 -1.63 -11.34
N VAL A 97 -37.37 -2.52 -12.03
CA VAL A 97 -37.81 -3.82 -11.48
C VAL A 97 -36.62 -4.76 -11.23
N SER A 98 -35.55 -4.71 -12.04
CA SER A 98 -34.35 -5.54 -11.81
C SER A 98 -33.63 -5.11 -10.54
N THR A 99 -33.40 -3.80 -10.39
CA THR A 99 -32.84 -3.19 -9.17
C THR A 99 -33.72 -3.47 -7.96
N MET A 100 -35.05 -3.40 -8.09
CA MET A 100 -35.97 -3.71 -7.00
C MET A 100 -35.80 -5.14 -6.52
N ARG A 101 -35.82 -6.13 -7.43
CA ARG A 101 -35.64 -7.55 -7.07
C ARG A 101 -34.32 -7.80 -6.35
N ALA A 102 -33.22 -7.23 -6.85
CA ALA A 102 -31.91 -7.36 -6.22
C ALA A 102 -31.86 -6.69 -4.83
N THR A 103 -32.49 -5.52 -4.68
CA THR A 103 -32.56 -4.79 -3.41
C THR A 103 -33.40 -5.53 -2.36
N ARG A 104 -34.53 -6.13 -2.77
CA ARG A 104 -35.35 -6.97 -1.89
C ARG A 104 -34.61 -8.23 -1.44
N ALA A 105 -33.84 -8.86 -2.33
CA ALA A 105 -33.07 -10.07 -2.03
C ALA A 105 -31.86 -9.84 -1.12
N ALA A 106 -31.23 -8.66 -1.18
CA ALA A 106 -30.06 -8.31 -0.36
C ALA A 106 -30.43 -8.16 1.13
N SER A 107 -29.51 -8.57 2.01
CA SER A 107 -29.61 -8.25 3.43
C SER A 107 -29.25 -6.77 3.69
N GLU A 108 -29.57 -6.27 4.88
CA GLU A 108 -29.17 -4.90 5.27
C GLU A 108 -27.64 -4.72 5.24
N ALA A 109 -26.89 -5.72 5.70
CA ALA A 109 -25.42 -5.71 5.66
C ALA A 109 -24.86 -5.70 4.22
N ASP A 110 -25.47 -6.47 3.31
CA ASP A 110 -25.06 -6.48 1.89
C ASP A 110 -25.30 -5.11 1.23
N LEU A 111 -26.42 -4.45 1.56
CA LEU A 111 -26.74 -3.11 1.09
C LEU A 111 -25.75 -2.07 1.61
N VAL A 112 -25.35 -2.15 2.88
CA VAL A 112 -24.30 -1.29 3.45
C VAL A 112 -22.97 -1.54 2.74
N ALA A 113 -22.53 -2.80 2.66
CA ALA A 113 -21.25 -3.17 2.06
C ALA A 113 -21.13 -2.72 0.60
N SER A 114 -22.20 -2.85 -0.19
CA SER A 114 -22.23 -2.43 -1.60
C SER A 114 -22.34 -0.91 -1.79
N ALA A 115 -22.89 -0.19 -0.81
CA ALA A 115 -22.98 1.27 -0.82
C ALA A 115 -21.66 1.96 -0.44
N LEU A 116 -20.87 1.37 0.46
CA LEU A 116 -19.64 1.99 0.99
C LEU A 116 -18.65 2.46 -0.08
N PRO A 117 -18.33 1.71 -1.16
CA PRO A 117 -17.42 2.20 -2.19
C PRO A 117 -17.90 3.49 -2.88
N ARG A 118 -19.21 3.63 -3.12
CA ARG A 118 -19.80 4.84 -3.72
C ARG A 118 -19.73 6.03 -2.77
N LEU A 119 -20.00 5.79 -1.48
CA LEU A 119 -19.90 6.81 -0.45
C LEU A 119 -18.44 7.25 -0.24
N ASP A 120 -17.50 6.31 -0.23
CA ASP A 120 -16.08 6.58 -0.06
C ASP A 120 -15.54 7.46 -1.21
N ALA A 121 -16.04 7.28 -2.43
CA ALA A 121 -15.72 8.16 -3.56
C ALA A 121 -16.19 9.62 -3.33
N LEU A 122 -17.43 9.82 -2.85
CA LEU A 122 -17.94 11.15 -2.51
C LEU A 122 -17.16 11.80 -1.36
N ILE A 123 -16.86 11.01 -0.32
CA ILE A 123 -16.06 11.44 0.84
C ILE A 123 -14.65 11.85 0.41
N ALA A 124 -14.04 11.11 -0.52
CA ALA A 124 -12.73 11.42 -1.06
C ALA A 124 -12.72 12.76 -1.81
N GLU A 125 -13.83 13.20 -2.39
CA GLU A 125 -13.98 14.53 -2.99
C GLU A 125 -14.41 15.62 -2.00
N GLY A 126 -14.34 15.36 -0.69
CA GLY A 126 -14.58 16.36 0.34
C GLY A 126 -16.04 16.48 0.76
N ALA A 127 -16.90 15.51 0.38
CA ALA A 127 -18.26 15.46 0.88
C ALA A 127 -18.27 15.20 2.39
N THR A 128 -18.98 16.05 3.13
CA THR A 128 -19.19 15.94 4.58
C THR A 128 -20.63 15.62 4.91
N THR A 129 -21.55 15.80 3.95
CA THR A 129 -22.96 15.46 4.05
C THR A 129 -23.45 14.85 2.74
N VAL A 130 -24.19 13.75 2.84
CA VAL A 130 -24.79 13.06 1.68
C VAL A 130 -26.24 12.74 2.01
N GLU A 131 -27.16 13.10 1.12
CA GLU A 131 -28.53 12.60 1.16
C GLU A 131 -28.60 11.22 0.52
N VAL A 132 -29.29 10.27 1.15
CA VAL A 132 -29.54 8.93 0.62
C VAL A 132 -31.04 8.68 0.57
N LYS A 133 -31.56 8.50 -0.66
CA LYS A 133 -32.96 8.16 -0.89
C LYS A 133 -33.20 6.66 -0.91
N SER A 134 -34.34 6.25 -0.37
CA SER A 134 -34.89 4.91 -0.58
C SER A 134 -35.56 4.81 -1.97
N GLY A 135 -36.53 3.90 -2.17
CA GLY A 135 -37.34 3.85 -3.40
C GLY A 135 -36.98 2.73 -4.38
N TYR A 136 -36.12 1.78 -4.00
CA TYR A 136 -35.95 0.52 -4.73
C TYR A 136 -36.54 -0.67 -3.97
N GLY A 137 -37.11 -0.47 -2.78
CA GLY A 137 -37.79 -1.52 -2.01
C GLY A 137 -39.25 -1.67 -2.44
N LEU A 138 -39.95 -0.55 -2.60
CA LEU A 138 -41.37 -0.44 -3.01
C LEU A 138 -42.31 -1.33 -2.18
N SER A 139 -41.92 -1.63 -0.94
CA SER A 139 -42.64 -2.44 0.04
C SER A 139 -42.29 -1.90 1.43
N LEU A 140 -43.18 -2.04 2.41
CA LEU A 140 -42.93 -1.52 3.76
C LEU A 140 -41.62 -2.07 4.36
N GLY A 141 -41.43 -3.39 4.30
CA GLY A 141 -40.26 -4.04 4.91
C GLY A 141 -38.94 -3.64 4.25
N ASP A 142 -38.94 -3.57 2.91
CA ASP A 142 -37.72 -3.29 2.15
C ASP A 142 -37.35 -1.81 2.15
N GLU A 143 -38.32 -0.90 2.13
CA GLU A 143 -38.06 0.54 2.27
C GLU A 143 -37.46 0.87 3.65
N LEU A 144 -38.01 0.29 4.72
CA LEU A 144 -37.43 0.44 6.06
C LEU A 144 -36.02 -0.16 6.15
N LYS A 145 -35.76 -1.29 5.47
CA LYS A 145 -34.42 -1.91 5.36
C LYS A 145 -33.43 -0.99 4.65
N MET A 146 -33.84 -0.36 3.55
CA MET A 146 -32.99 0.60 2.84
C MET A 146 -32.66 1.83 3.70
N LEU A 147 -33.64 2.37 4.43
CA LEU A 147 -33.40 3.53 5.31
C LEU A 147 -32.49 3.19 6.48
N ARG A 148 -32.61 1.99 7.08
CA ARG A 148 -31.67 1.51 8.10
C ARG A 148 -30.25 1.35 7.53
N ALA A 149 -30.13 0.73 6.36
CA ALA A 149 -28.84 0.64 5.66
C ALA A 149 -28.24 2.03 5.39
N ALA A 150 -29.05 3.00 4.95
CA ALA A 150 -28.61 4.38 4.74
C ALA A 150 -28.11 5.03 6.04
N ARG A 151 -28.83 4.90 7.16
CA ARG A 151 -28.37 5.42 8.46
C ARG A 151 -27.08 4.75 8.94
N ALA A 152 -26.94 3.44 8.71
CA ALA A 152 -25.73 2.70 9.05
C ALA A 152 -24.48 3.24 8.34
N LEU A 153 -24.61 3.80 7.14
CA LEU A 153 -23.47 4.44 6.44
C LEU A 153 -22.83 5.58 7.25
N GLY A 154 -23.63 6.37 7.96
CA GLY A 154 -23.13 7.43 8.86
C GLY A 154 -22.52 6.88 10.16
N HIS A 155 -22.71 5.59 10.45
CA HIS A 155 -22.02 4.89 11.52
C HIS A 155 -20.68 4.33 11.04
N GLU A 156 -20.64 3.84 9.81
CA GLU A 156 -19.45 3.27 9.18
C GLU A 156 -18.42 4.30 8.71
N ARG A 157 -18.87 5.52 8.39
CA ARG A 157 -18.00 6.61 7.91
C ARG A 157 -18.27 7.91 8.66
N PRO A 158 -17.22 8.73 8.89
CA PRO A 158 -17.35 10.08 9.44
C PRO A 158 -17.92 11.05 8.39
N VAL A 159 -19.22 10.94 8.17
CA VAL A 159 -20.04 11.73 7.25
C VAL A 159 -21.45 11.88 7.83
N ARG A 160 -22.13 12.97 7.52
CA ARG A 160 -23.53 13.16 7.88
C ARG A 160 -24.42 12.56 6.80
N ILE A 161 -25.32 11.66 7.18
CA ILE A 161 -26.33 11.10 6.27
C ILE A 161 -27.69 11.73 6.55
N ALA A 162 -28.26 12.39 5.54
CA ALA A 162 -29.68 12.75 5.51
C ALA A 162 -30.44 11.66 4.76
N THR A 163 -31.53 11.14 5.32
CA THR A 163 -32.31 10.08 4.66
C THR A 163 -33.64 10.61 4.18
N THR A 164 -34.00 10.25 2.95
CA THR A 164 -35.26 10.69 2.34
C THR A 164 -36.05 9.47 1.86
N PHE A 165 -37.28 9.32 2.33
CA PHE A 165 -38.14 8.22 1.93
C PHE A 165 -38.78 8.50 0.56
N LEU A 166 -38.57 7.61 -0.40
CA LEU A 166 -39.11 7.72 -1.76
C LEU A 166 -39.96 6.48 -2.10
N GLY A 167 -40.99 6.18 -1.29
CA GLY A 167 -41.89 5.05 -1.57
C GLY A 167 -42.68 5.21 -2.88
N ALA A 168 -43.00 6.46 -3.26
CA ALA A 168 -43.63 6.81 -4.53
C ALA A 168 -42.59 7.03 -5.65
N HIS A 169 -41.62 6.13 -5.79
CA HIS A 169 -40.62 6.17 -6.87
C HIS A 169 -41.15 5.57 -8.17
N ALA A 170 -41.77 4.38 -8.07
CA ALA A 170 -42.36 3.63 -9.16
C ALA A 170 -43.46 2.71 -8.63
N LEU A 171 -44.34 2.27 -9.52
CA LEU A 171 -45.38 1.30 -9.19
C LEU A 171 -44.81 -0.12 -9.21
N PRO A 172 -44.78 -0.87 -8.08
CA PRO A 172 -44.27 -2.23 -8.09
C PRO A 172 -45.21 -3.18 -8.87
N PRO A 173 -44.67 -4.28 -9.45
CA PRO A 173 -45.44 -5.16 -10.33
C PRO A 173 -46.72 -5.73 -9.71
N GLU A 174 -46.73 -6.00 -8.40
CA GLU A 174 -47.89 -6.48 -7.64
C GLU A 174 -49.06 -5.49 -7.56
N TYR A 175 -48.84 -4.21 -7.87
CA TYR A 175 -49.85 -3.15 -7.90
C TYR A 175 -50.09 -2.59 -9.31
N ALA A 176 -49.65 -3.27 -10.37
CA ALA A 176 -49.79 -2.80 -11.75
C ALA A 176 -51.23 -2.43 -12.15
N ASP A 177 -52.21 -3.16 -11.60
CA ASP A 177 -53.65 -2.93 -11.82
C ASP A 177 -54.36 -2.21 -10.65
N ASP A 178 -53.65 -1.88 -9.57
CA ASP A 178 -54.19 -1.24 -8.36
C ASP A 178 -53.29 -0.10 -7.86
N ARG A 179 -53.16 0.91 -8.73
CA ARG A 179 -52.35 2.09 -8.44
C ARG A 179 -52.82 2.86 -7.20
N ALA A 180 -54.14 2.98 -7.03
CA ALA A 180 -54.74 3.65 -5.87
C ALA A 180 -54.39 2.92 -4.57
N GLY A 181 -54.49 1.59 -4.54
CA GLY A 181 -54.09 0.79 -3.38
C GLY A 181 -52.62 0.91 -3.03
N TYR A 182 -51.71 1.12 -4.00
CA TYR A 182 -50.31 1.39 -3.70
C TYR A 182 -50.10 2.78 -3.07
N VAL A 183 -50.78 3.81 -3.58
CA VAL A 183 -50.74 5.15 -2.97
C VAL A 183 -51.29 5.12 -1.55
N ASP A 184 -52.36 4.36 -1.31
CA ASP A 184 -52.92 4.12 0.03
C ASP A 184 -51.90 3.41 0.94
N LEU A 185 -51.21 2.37 0.45
CA LEU A 185 -50.13 1.71 1.19
C LEU A 185 -49.01 2.69 1.58
N VAL A 186 -48.57 3.54 0.66
CA VAL A 186 -47.53 4.55 0.93
C VAL A 186 -48.00 5.53 2.01
N CYS A 187 -49.23 6.05 1.89
CA CYS A 187 -49.75 7.09 2.78
C CYS A 187 -50.18 6.56 4.16
N GLU A 188 -50.81 5.39 4.21
CA GLU A 188 -51.48 4.87 5.42
C GLU A 188 -50.64 3.83 6.18
N ALA A 189 -49.60 3.26 5.56
CA ALA A 189 -48.75 2.25 6.21
C ALA A 189 -47.26 2.60 6.18
N MET A 190 -46.69 2.99 5.03
CA MET A 190 -45.25 3.25 4.93
C MET A 190 -44.83 4.52 5.67
N ILE A 191 -45.44 5.68 5.34
CA ILE A 191 -45.11 6.96 5.99
C ILE A 191 -45.29 6.90 7.51
N PRO A 192 -46.40 6.35 8.06
CA PRO A 192 -46.56 6.23 9.51
C PRO A 192 -45.49 5.35 10.19
N ALA A 193 -44.88 4.42 9.47
CA ALA A 193 -43.90 3.48 10.01
C ALA A 193 -42.44 3.98 9.95
N LEU A 194 -42.17 5.14 9.32
CA LEU A 194 -40.79 5.63 9.13
C LEU A 194 -40.07 5.96 10.45
N GLY A 195 -40.77 6.52 11.44
CA GLY A 195 -40.15 6.97 12.68
C GLY A 195 -39.05 8.01 12.42
N ASP A 196 -37.86 7.78 12.98
CA ASP A 196 -36.65 8.59 12.81
C ASP A 196 -35.76 8.15 11.62
N LEU A 197 -36.20 7.14 10.86
CA LEU A 197 -35.44 6.60 9.73
C LEU A 197 -35.44 7.52 8.51
N ALA A 198 -36.34 8.50 8.42
CA ALA A 198 -36.41 9.47 7.32
C ALA A 198 -36.48 10.91 7.84
N ASP A 199 -35.69 11.80 7.25
CA ASP A 199 -35.69 13.25 7.51
C ASP A 199 -36.70 13.99 6.59
N ALA A 200 -36.98 13.43 5.42
CA ALA A 200 -37.94 13.96 4.45
C ALA A 200 -38.65 12.85 3.66
N VAL A 201 -39.74 13.21 2.98
CA VAL A 201 -40.48 12.36 2.03
C VAL A 201 -40.39 12.96 0.64
N ASP A 202 -40.20 12.10 -0.35
CA ASP A 202 -40.10 12.47 -1.76
C ASP A 202 -41.07 11.61 -2.60
N ALA A 203 -41.35 12.07 -3.82
CA ALA A 203 -42.16 11.37 -4.81
C ALA A 203 -41.65 11.67 -6.23
N PHE A 204 -41.85 10.73 -7.15
CA PHE A 204 -41.56 10.91 -8.57
C PHE A 204 -42.82 11.32 -9.34
N CYS A 205 -43.02 12.64 -9.51
CA CYS A 205 -44.18 13.20 -10.20
C CYS A 205 -43.89 13.36 -11.70
N GLU A 206 -44.20 12.33 -12.48
CA GLU A 206 -43.90 12.23 -13.91
C GLU A 206 -44.87 11.28 -14.62
N GLY A 207 -44.95 11.32 -15.96
CA GLY A 207 -45.94 10.55 -16.74
C GLY A 207 -45.78 9.04 -16.61
N ILE A 208 -44.55 8.61 -16.29
CA ILE A 208 -44.19 7.22 -15.97
C ILE A 208 -44.15 6.94 -14.46
N GLY A 209 -44.29 7.98 -13.64
CA GLY A 209 -44.27 7.98 -12.17
C GLY A 209 -45.68 8.15 -11.61
N PHE A 210 -45.88 9.17 -10.77
CA PHE A 210 -47.15 9.53 -10.10
C PHE A 210 -47.75 10.84 -10.58
N THR A 211 -49.09 10.94 -10.51
CA THR A 211 -49.79 12.17 -10.91
C THR A 211 -49.66 13.25 -9.84
N PRO A 212 -49.94 14.54 -10.16
CA PRO A 212 -49.96 15.61 -9.17
C PRO A 212 -50.94 15.35 -8.02
N GLU A 213 -52.11 14.76 -8.30
CA GLU A 213 -53.11 14.44 -7.27
C GLU A 213 -52.62 13.33 -6.32
N GLU A 214 -51.99 12.28 -6.86
CA GLU A 214 -51.41 11.20 -6.06
C GLU A 214 -50.26 11.72 -5.20
N THR A 215 -49.39 12.53 -5.79
CA THR A 215 -48.26 13.17 -5.11
C THR A 215 -48.72 14.09 -3.99
N ALA A 216 -49.78 14.88 -4.21
CA ALA A 216 -50.37 15.74 -3.18
C ALA A 216 -50.84 14.92 -1.97
N ARG A 217 -51.43 13.73 -2.18
CA ARG A 217 -51.83 12.83 -1.08
C ARG A 217 -50.63 12.36 -0.26
N VAL A 218 -49.53 11.99 -0.93
CA VAL A 218 -48.27 11.58 -0.28
C VAL A 218 -47.70 12.72 0.56
N PHE A 219 -47.72 13.96 0.05
CA PHE A 219 -47.24 15.12 0.77
C PHE A 219 -48.10 15.50 1.97
N GLU A 220 -49.43 15.41 1.85
CA GLU A 220 -50.33 15.62 2.99
C GLU A 220 -50.12 14.57 4.08
N ALA A 221 -49.90 13.30 3.71
CA ALA A 221 -49.52 12.26 4.65
C ALA A 221 -48.18 12.56 5.34
N ALA A 222 -47.14 12.94 4.58
CA ALA A 222 -45.85 13.33 5.15
C ALA A 222 -45.97 14.49 6.14
N ARG A 223 -46.74 15.53 5.78
CA ARG A 223 -46.98 16.70 6.64
C ARG A 223 -47.76 16.35 7.91
N ALA A 224 -48.74 15.44 7.82
CA ALA A 224 -49.46 14.94 8.99
C ALA A 224 -48.54 14.21 9.99
N HIS A 225 -47.42 13.66 9.52
CA HIS A 225 -46.40 13.00 10.33
C HIS A 225 -45.18 13.89 10.64
N GLY A 226 -45.25 15.19 10.35
CA GLY A 226 -44.18 16.15 10.67
C GLY A 226 -42.94 16.05 9.79
N LEU A 227 -43.01 15.32 8.67
CA LEU A 227 -41.92 15.17 7.72
C LEU A 227 -41.93 16.31 6.70
N ARG A 228 -40.73 16.78 6.35
CA ARG A 228 -40.54 17.74 5.26
C ARG A 228 -40.71 17.00 3.92
N VAL A 229 -41.01 17.74 2.86
CA VAL A 229 -41.21 17.13 1.52
C VAL A 229 -40.21 17.65 0.49
N LYS A 230 -39.92 16.81 -0.50
CA LYS A 230 -39.08 17.04 -1.68
C LYS A 230 -39.79 16.44 -2.90
N LEU A 231 -39.42 16.84 -4.11
CA LEU A 231 -40.05 16.29 -5.30
C LEU A 231 -39.08 16.11 -6.46
N HIS A 232 -39.07 14.92 -7.06
CA HIS A 232 -38.56 14.76 -8.42
C HIS A 232 -39.64 15.23 -9.38
N ALA A 233 -39.36 16.30 -10.13
CA ALA A 233 -40.35 16.99 -10.93
C ALA A 233 -39.79 17.36 -12.31
N GLU A 234 -40.64 17.20 -13.32
CA GLU A 234 -40.46 17.82 -14.63
C GLU A 234 -39.17 17.44 -15.36
N GLN A 235 -38.71 16.20 -15.15
CA GLN A 235 -37.54 15.64 -15.84
C GLN A 235 -37.84 15.37 -17.32
N LEU A 236 -39.01 14.80 -17.62
CA LEU A 236 -39.40 14.36 -18.96
C LEU A 236 -40.62 15.13 -19.49
N SER A 237 -41.51 15.61 -18.61
CA SER A 237 -42.68 16.39 -19.00
C SER A 237 -43.12 17.39 -17.94
N ASN A 238 -43.78 18.47 -18.35
CA ASN A 238 -44.34 19.44 -17.40
C ASN A 238 -45.73 19.00 -16.90
N GLN A 239 -45.82 18.61 -15.63
CA GLN A 239 -47.07 18.33 -14.92
C GLN A 239 -47.40 19.36 -13.82
N ASN A 240 -46.71 20.49 -13.81
CA ASN A 240 -46.74 21.49 -12.73
C ASN A 240 -46.28 20.92 -11.38
N GLY A 241 -45.37 19.94 -11.40
CA GLY A 241 -44.83 19.30 -10.20
C GLY A 241 -44.05 20.31 -9.34
N ALA A 242 -43.28 21.20 -9.96
CA ALA A 242 -42.55 22.23 -9.22
C ALA A 242 -43.49 23.21 -8.48
N ALA A 243 -44.61 23.57 -9.10
CA ALA A 243 -45.63 24.39 -8.46
C ALA A 243 -46.32 23.66 -7.30
N LEU A 244 -46.57 22.35 -7.46
CA LEU A 244 -47.10 21.50 -6.38
C LEU A 244 -46.13 21.43 -5.20
N ALA A 245 -44.85 21.12 -5.45
CA ALA A 245 -43.80 21.10 -4.44
C ALA A 245 -43.76 22.42 -3.65
N ALA A 246 -43.76 23.55 -4.36
CA ALA A 246 -43.80 24.87 -3.74
C ALA A 246 -45.05 25.11 -2.89
N SER A 247 -46.24 24.63 -3.31
CA SER A 247 -47.47 24.80 -2.51
C SER A 247 -47.49 24.00 -1.19
N HIS A 248 -46.63 22.98 -1.06
CA HIS A 248 -46.46 22.20 0.18
C HIS A 248 -45.20 22.59 0.97
N ASP A 249 -44.61 23.76 0.70
CA ASP A 249 -43.38 24.25 1.35
C ASP A 249 -42.17 23.28 1.22
N ALA A 250 -42.08 22.58 0.07
CA ALA A 250 -41.03 21.60 -0.19
C ALA A 250 -39.63 22.21 -0.08
N LEU A 251 -38.68 21.42 0.43
CA LEU A 251 -37.27 21.80 0.54
C LEU A 251 -36.64 21.99 -0.84
N SER A 252 -36.89 21.07 -1.76
CA SER A 252 -36.44 21.17 -3.14
C SER A 252 -37.41 20.53 -4.14
N ALA A 253 -37.30 20.98 -5.39
CA ALA A 253 -37.79 20.30 -6.57
C ALA A 253 -36.59 19.99 -7.47
N ASP A 254 -36.51 18.77 -7.98
CA ASP A 254 -35.30 18.18 -8.53
C ASP A 254 -35.52 17.79 -10.00
N HIS A 255 -34.47 17.85 -10.84
CA HIS A 255 -34.46 17.74 -12.32
C HIS A 255 -34.80 19.04 -13.09
N LEU A 256 -36.09 19.34 -13.28
CA LEU A 256 -36.62 20.63 -13.78
C LEU A 256 -36.30 21.02 -15.24
N GLU A 257 -35.99 20.07 -16.13
CA GLU A 257 -35.76 20.33 -17.56
C GLU A 257 -37.00 20.95 -18.27
N TYR A 258 -38.21 20.56 -17.85
CA TYR A 258 -39.47 21.02 -18.44
C TYR A 258 -40.19 22.10 -17.63
N LEU A 259 -39.52 22.67 -16.63
CA LEU A 259 -40.05 23.72 -15.77
C LEU A 259 -40.53 24.95 -16.53
N ASP A 260 -41.71 25.46 -16.14
CA ASP A 260 -42.31 26.66 -16.71
C ASP A 260 -42.26 27.89 -15.78
N ALA A 261 -42.73 29.03 -16.30
CA ALA A 261 -42.72 30.30 -15.57
C ALA A 261 -43.62 30.31 -14.32
N ALA A 262 -44.70 29.51 -14.29
CA ALA A 262 -45.59 29.45 -13.15
C ALA A 262 -44.92 28.66 -12.00
N GLY A 263 -44.27 27.54 -12.33
CA GLY A 263 -43.44 26.78 -11.39
C GLY A 263 -42.30 27.62 -10.82
N ILE A 264 -41.55 28.35 -11.64
CA ILE A 264 -40.46 29.24 -11.18
C ILE A 264 -40.98 30.28 -10.20
N THR A 265 -42.11 30.93 -10.52
CA THR A 265 -42.73 31.94 -9.64
C THR A 265 -43.15 31.34 -8.31
N ALA A 266 -43.71 30.12 -8.33
CA ALA A 266 -44.12 29.40 -7.13
C ALA A 266 -42.90 29.03 -6.26
N MET A 267 -41.85 28.46 -6.85
CA MET A 267 -40.61 28.10 -6.16
C MET A 267 -39.93 29.32 -5.52
N ALA A 268 -39.82 30.43 -6.27
CA ALA A 268 -39.25 31.67 -5.75
C ALA A 268 -40.01 32.19 -4.53
N ARG A 269 -41.35 32.13 -4.57
CA ARG A 269 -42.20 32.57 -3.47
C ARG A 269 -42.09 31.67 -2.24
N ALA A 270 -42.02 30.35 -2.43
CA ALA A 270 -41.93 29.38 -1.35
C ALA A 270 -40.51 29.24 -0.77
N GLY A 271 -39.49 29.63 -1.53
CA GLY A 271 -38.09 29.39 -1.19
C GLY A 271 -37.66 27.94 -1.44
N THR A 272 -38.39 27.19 -2.26
CA THR A 272 -38.05 25.83 -2.69
C THR A 272 -36.81 25.88 -3.57
N VAL A 273 -35.82 25.05 -3.27
CA VAL A 273 -34.56 24.99 -4.02
C VAL A 273 -34.75 24.22 -5.33
N ALA A 274 -34.19 24.74 -6.42
CA ALA A 274 -34.09 24.03 -7.69
C ALA A 274 -32.83 23.14 -7.68
N THR A 275 -32.98 21.83 -7.50
CA THR A 275 -31.85 20.89 -7.55
C THR A 275 -31.67 20.37 -8.97
N LEU A 276 -30.59 20.77 -9.63
CA LEU A 276 -30.30 20.33 -10.99
C LEU A 276 -29.38 19.11 -10.96
N LEU A 277 -29.61 18.17 -11.87
CA LEU A 277 -28.96 16.86 -11.89
C LEU A 277 -28.23 16.64 -13.24
N PRO A 278 -27.06 17.26 -13.46
CA PRO A 278 -26.37 17.23 -14.75
C PRO A 278 -25.97 15.82 -15.21
N GLY A 279 -25.66 14.92 -14.26
CA GLY A 279 -25.30 13.54 -14.56
C GLY A 279 -26.45 12.77 -15.21
N ALA A 280 -27.67 12.93 -14.68
CA ALA A 280 -28.88 12.34 -15.25
C ALA A 280 -29.16 12.90 -16.65
N TYR A 281 -29.17 14.23 -16.80
CA TYR A 281 -29.34 14.91 -18.09
C TYR A 281 -28.38 14.37 -19.16
N TYR A 282 -27.09 14.26 -18.81
CA TYR A 282 -26.05 13.75 -19.70
C TYR A 282 -26.29 12.28 -20.09
N PHE A 283 -26.50 11.42 -19.10
CA PHE A 283 -26.52 9.98 -19.29
C PHE A 283 -27.76 9.50 -20.05
N VAL A 284 -28.92 10.14 -19.83
CA VAL A 284 -30.16 9.87 -20.60
C VAL A 284 -30.19 10.59 -21.96
N ARG A 285 -29.18 11.41 -22.24
CA ARG A 285 -29.04 12.22 -23.48
C ARG A 285 -30.21 13.17 -23.70
N GLU A 286 -30.69 13.81 -22.63
CA GLU A 286 -31.71 14.85 -22.75
C GLU A 286 -31.11 16.06 -23.49
N THR A 287 -31.96 16.75 -24.25
CA THR A 287 -31.62 17.94 -25.03
C THR A 287 -32.31 19.19 -24.51
N ARG A 288 -33.41 19.03 -23.76
CA ARG A 288 -34.13 20.10 -23.10
C ARG A 288 -33.37 20.60 -21.88
N LEU A 289 -32.87 21.84 -21.94
CA LEU A 289 -32.17 22.46 -20.82
C LEU A 289 -33.17 22.97 -19.76
N PRO A 290 -32.85 22.87 -18.46
CA PRO A 290 -33.59 23.56 -17.41
C PRO A 290 -33.53 25.09 -17.63
N PRO A 291 -34.55 25.86 -17.20
CA PRO A 291 -34.68 27.29 -17.48
C PRO A 291 -33.80 28.17 -16.57
N ILE A 292 -32.48 27.97 -16.61
CA ILE A 292 -31.49 28.58 -15.70
C ILE A 292 -31.61 30.10 -15.61
N GLN A 293 -31.70 30.80 -16.75
CA GLN A 293 -31.76 32.26 -16.74
C GLN A 293 -33.03 32.76 -16.04
N ALA A 294 -34.16 32.11 -16.25
CA ALA A 294 -35.41 32.49 -15.59
C ALA A 294 -35.39 32.17 -14.08
N LEU A 295 -34.75 31.07 -13.67
CA LEU A 295 -34.50 30.76 -12.26
C LEU A 295 -33.65 31.85 -11.59
N ARG A 296 -32.57 32.29 -12.25
CA ARG A 296 -31.72 33.40 -11.79
C ARG A 296 -32.49 34.70 -11.66
N ASP A 297 -33.23 35.09 -12.70
CA ASP A 297 -33.99 36.33 -12.75
C ASP A 297 -35.06 36.38 -11.65
N ALA A 298 -35.63 35.23 -11.29
CA ALA A 298 -36.60 35.09 -10.20
C ALA A 298 -35.96 34.94 -8.80
N GLY A 299 -34.64 34.79 -8.71
CA GLY A 299 -33.93 34.59 -7.44
C GLY A 299 -34.17 33.23 -6.79
N VAL A 300 -34.51 32.20 -7.57
CA VAL A 300 -34.66 30.83 -7.05
C VAL A 300 -33.28 30.26 -6.71
N PRO A 301 -33.06 29.73 -5.49
CA PRO A 301 -31.80 29.08 -5.15
C PRO A 301 -31.58 27.82 -6.01
N ILE A 302 -30.35 27.64 -6.52
CA ILE A 302 -29.99 26.52 -7.38
C ILE A 302 -28.98 25.63 -6.66
N ALA A 303 -29.30 24.35 -6.50
CA ALA A 303 -28.40 23.33 -5.99
C ALA A 303 -27.96 22.37 -7.11
N LEU A 304 -26.83 21.68 -6.89
CA LEU A 304 -26.31 20.65 -7.77
C LEU A 304 -26.09 19.36 -6.98
N ALA A 305 -26.36 18.22 -7.59
CA ALA A 305 -26.17 16.91 -6.96
C ALA A 305 -25.88 15.82 -7.99
N THR A 306 -25.38 14.68 -7.53
CA THR A 306 -24.93 13.59 -8.42
C THR A 306 -26.07 12.78 -9.02
N ASP A 307 -27.21 12.71 -8.34
CA ASP A 307 -28.26 11.72 -8.61
C ASP A 307 -27.70 10.29 -8.64
N CYS A 308 -26.69 9.96 -7.81
CA CYS A 308 -26.01 8.67 -7.88
C CYS A 308 -27.00 7.49 -7.81
N ASN A 309 -27.29 6.86 -8.95
CA ASN A 309 -28.27 5.79 -9.09
C ASN A 309 -27.86 4.83 -10.23
N PRO A 310 -28.33 3.57 -10.23
CA PRO A 310 -27.86 2.55 -11.18
C PRO A 310 -28.35 2.76 -12.61
N GLY A 311 -29.42 3.52 -12.84
CA GLY A 311 -30.15 3.52 -14.10
C GLY A 311 -29.86 4.73 -15.01
N THR A 312 -29.79 5.92 -14.41
CA THR A 312 -29.75 7.20 -15.11
C THR A 312 -28.58 8.09 -14.70
N SER A 313 -27.92 7.87 -13.56
CA SER A 313 -26.72 8.64 -13.22
C SER A 313 -25.78 7.82 -12.31
N PRO A 314 -25.00 6.87 -12.86
CA PRO A 314 -24.00 6.12 -12.09
C PRO A 314 -22.74 6.98 -11.84
N LEU A 315 -22.93 8.16 -11.23
CA LEU A 315 -21.93 9.20 -11.02
C LEU A 315 -21.69 9.41 -9.53
N THR A 316 -20.43 9.36 -9.09
CA THR A 316 -20.03 9.55 -7.69
C THR A 316 -18.99 10.68 -7.54
N SER A 317 -19.21 11.81 -8.22
CA SER A 317 -18.27 12.95 -8.21
C SER A 317 -19.02 14.28 -8.21
N LEU A 318 -18.91 15.05 -7.14
CA LEU A 318 -19.46 16.41 -7.04
C LEU A 318 -18.60 17.42 -7.81
N LEU A 319 -17.29 17.18 -7.93
CA LEU A 319 -16.42 18.01 -8.76
C LEU A 319 -16.84 17.93 -10.23
N LEU A 320 -17.11 16.72 -10.73
CA LEU A 320 -17.61 16.52 -12.08
C LEU A 320 -19.03 17.10 -12.27
N VAL A 321 -19.90 16.99 -11.26
CA VAL A 321 -21.22 17.65 -11.28
C VAL A 321 -21.09 19.17 -11.42
N MET A 322 -20.17 19.82 -10.68
CA MET A 322 -19.93 21.25 -10.84
C MET A 322 -19.44 21.60 -12.25
N ASN A 323 -18.52 20.81 -12.80
CA ASN A 323 -18.07 20.98 -14.18
C ASN A 323 -19.23 20.86 -15.18
N MET A 324 -20.07 19.83 -15.04
CA MET A 324 -21.24 19.62 -15.90
C MET A 324 -22.27 20.74 -15.74
N GLY A 325 -22.50 21.23 -14.51
CA GLY A 325 -23.35 22.40 -14.27
C GLY A 325 -22.86 23.66 -15.00
N ALA A 326 -21.54 23.88 -15.03
CA ALA A 326 -20.96 25.00 -15.78
C ALA A 326 -21.01 24.79 -17.31
N THR A 327 -20.68 23.58 -17.78
CA THR A 327 -20.52 23.30 -19.21
C THR A 327 -21.84 23.03 -19.94
N LEU A 328 -22.78 22.35 -19.29
CA LEU A 328 -24.11 22.03 -19.83
C LEU A 328 -25.12 23.14 -19.52
N PHE A 329 -25.18 23.60 -18.26
CA PHE A 329 -26.21 24.53 -17.78
C PHE A 329 -25.75 25.99 -17.68
N ARG A 330 -24.48 26.28 -18.03
CA ARG A 330 -23.92 27.65 -18.03
C ARG A 330 -23.94 28.31 -16.65
N LEU A 331 -23.82 27.52 -15.59
CA LEU A 331 -23.59 28.03 -14.23
C LEU A 331 -22.18 28.64 -14.12
N THR A 332 -22.06 29.70 -13.34
CA THR A 332 -20.78 30.32 -12.99
C THR A 332 -20.07 29.50 -11.92
N VAL A 333 -18.77 29.73 -11.72
CA VAL A 333 -17.98 29.05 -10.67
C VAL A 333 -18.59 29.25 -9.28
N GLU A 334 -19.05 30.46 -8.98
CA GLU A 334 -19.71 30.78 -7.72
C GLU A 334 -21.02 30.01 -7.55
N GLU A 335 -21.85 29.95 -8.59
CA GLU A 335 -23.12 29.20 -8.56
C GLU A 335 -22.88 27.71 -8.40
N CYS A 336 -21.86 27.15 -9.05
CA CYS A 336 -21.49 25.74 -8.88
C CYS A 336 -21.07 25.44 -7.43
N LEU A 337 -20.18 26.25 -6.85
CA LEU A 337 -19.72 26.08 -5.47
C LEU A 337 -20.85 26.29 -4.46
N ALA A 338 -21.68 27.33 -4.64
CA ALA A 338 -22.86 27.54 -3.82
C ALA A 338 -23.84 26.37 -3.96
N GLY A 339 -23.97 25.83 -5.17
CA GLY A 339 -24.85 24.71 -5.51
C GLY A 339 -24.53 23.42 -4.77
N VAL A 340 -23.25 23.15 -4.48
CA VAL A 340 -22.79 21.97 -3.72
C VAL A 340 -22.40 22.27 -2.26
N THR A 341 -22.67 23.49 -1.78
CA THR A 341 -22.42 23.89 -0.38
C THR A 341 -23.67 24.51 0.23
N ARG A 342 -23.83 25.83 0.13
CA ARG A 342 -24.90 26.61 0.77
C ARG A 342 -26.29 26.22 0.28
N GLU A 343 -26.49 26.10 -1.03
CA GLU A 343 -27.80 25.80 -1.59
C GLU A 343 -28.14 24.32 -1.49
N ALA A 344 -27.17 23.41 -1.61
CA ALA A 344 -27.34 22.00 -1.26
C ALA A 344 -27.74 21.82 0.22
N ALA A 345 -27.10 22.53 1.15
CA ALA A 345 -27.51 22.54 2.55
C ALA A 345 -28.94 23.08 2.74
N ARG A 346 -29.37 24.07 1.93
CA ARG A 346 -30.74 24.58 1.93
C ARG A 346 -31.74 23.54 1.40
N ALA A 347 -31.39 22.81 0.34
CA ALA A 347 -32.19 21.72 -0.24
C ALA A 347 -32.41 20.53 0.73
N LEU A 348 -31.59 20.44 1.79
CA LEU A 348 -31.77 19.48 2.89
C LEU A 348 -32.39 20.09 4.15
N GLY A 349 -32.65 21.40 4.18
CA GLY A 349 -33.11 22.10 5.39
C GLY A 349 -32.02 22.28 6.46
N LEU A 350 -30.76 22.01 6.13
CA LEU A 350 -29.60 22.03 7.04
C LEU A 350 -28.75 23.31 6.96
N HIS A 351 -29.19 24.33 6.21
CA HIS A 351 -28.47 25.60 6.01
C HIS A 351 -28.11 26.37 7.31
N ARG A 352 -28.76 26.05 8.45
CA ARG A 352 -28.41 26.62 9.77
C ARG A 352 -27.25 25.88 10.44
N GLU A 353 -26.95 24.66 10.02
CA GLU A 353 -25.93 23.78 10.63
C GLU A 353 -24.68 23.63 9.75
N ILE A 354 -24.83 23.64 8.41
CA ILE A 354 -23.74 23.42 7.43
C ILE A 354 -23.88 24.32 6.19
N GLY A 355 -22.96 24.17 5.24
CA GLY A 355 -23.01 24.78 3.90
C GLY A 355 -22.32 26.14 3.78
N THR A 356 -21.87 26.72 4.90
CA THR A 356 -21.06 27.94 4.96
C THR A 356 -20.08 27.86 6.13
N ILE A 357 -19.01 28.66 6.10
CA ILE A 357 -18.05 28.80 7.20
C ILE A 357 -18.48 30.01 8.03
N GLU A 358 -19.29 29.78 9.05
CA GLU A 358 -19.81 30.82 9.96
C GLU A 358 -19.75 30.34 11.42
N PRO A 359 -19.46 31.23 12.40
CA PRO A 359 -19.51 30.86 13.80
C PRO A 359 -20.84 30.22 14.21
N GLY A 360 -20.77 29.14 14.99
CA GLY A 360 -21.91 28.37 15.46
C GLY A 360 -22.26 27.15 14.60
N LYS A 361 -21.87 27.11 13.33
CA LYS A 361 -22.09 25.96 12.43
C LYS A 361 -21.13 24.80 12.71
N ALA A 362 -21.45 23.61 12.22
CA ALA A 362 -20.51 22.48 12.29
C ALA A 362 -19.22 22.82 11.55
N CYS A 363 -18.07 22.43 12.11
CA CYS A 363 -16.77 22.65 11.47
C CYS A 363 -16.52 21.55 10.43
N ASP A 364 -17.28 21.63 9.35
CA ASP A 364 -17.18 20.76 8.18
C ASP A 364 -16.48 21.55 7.08
N LEU A 365 -15.21 21.21 6.79
CA LEU A 365 -14.35 21.95 5.87
C LEU A 365 -13.77 21.01 4.80
N ALA A 366 -13.52 21.57 3.63
CA ALA A 366 -12.68 20.95 2.61
C ALA A 366 -11.50 21.87 2.32
N ILE A 367 -10.29 21.32 2.42
CA ILE A 367 -9.03 22.02 2.19
C ILE A 367 -8.49 21.54 0.85
N TRP A 368 -8.12 22.48 -0.03
CA TRP A 368 -7.89 22.22 -1.45
C TRP A 368 -6.50 22.67 -1.90
N ASP A 369 -5.83 21.80 -2.65
CA ASP A 369 -4.61 22.07 -3.40
C ASP A 369 -4.94 22.70 -4.76
N ILE A 370 -5.45 23.94 -4.72
CA ILE A 370 -5.80 24.74 -5.89
C ILE A 370 -5.22 26.15 -5.77
N GLU A 371 -4.97 26.81 -6.90
CA GLU A 371 -4.57 28.22 -6.88
C GLU A 371 -5.78 29.15 -6.87
N ARG A 372 -6.89 28.75 -7.50
CA ARG A 372 -8.16 29.50 -7.46
C ARG A 372 -9.38 28.59 -7.44
N PRO A 373 -10.52 29.02 -6.84
CA PRO A 373 -11.74 28.21 -6.75
C PRO A 373 -12.30 27.72 -8.08
N ALA A 374 -12.01 28.42 -9.19
CA ALA A 374 -12.41 27.99 -10.53
C ALA A 374 -11.85 26.63 -10.94
N GLU A 375 -10.73 26.19 -10.37
CA GLU A 375 -10.12 24.90 -10.68
C GLU A 375 -10.97 23.70 -10.23
N LEU A 376 -11.78 23.87 -9.17
CA LEU A 376 -12.73 22.86 -8.69
C LEU A 376 -13.86 22.60 -9.69
N VAL A 377 -14.17 23.59 -10.53
CA VAL A 377 -15.23 23.53 -11.54
C VAL A 377 -14.65 23.21 -12.92
N TYR A 378 -13.43 23.66 -13.20
CA TYR A 378 -12.80 23.54 -14.51
C TYR A 378 -12.27 22.13 -14.82
N ARG A 379 -11.67 21.44 -13.83
CA ARG A 379 -10.99 20.16 -14.04
C ARG A 379 -11.99 19.01 -14.16
N MET A 380 -11.63 17.97 -14.93
CA MET A 380 -12.39 16.72 -15.05
C MET A 380 -11.49 15.55 -14.67
N GLY A 381 -11.93 14.68 -13.76
CA GLY A 381 -11.21 13.45 -13.39
C GLY A 381 -10.00 13.62 -12.46
N LEU A 382 -9.72 14.84 -11.98
CA LEU A 382 -8.71 15.09 -10.95
C LEU A 382 -9.38 15.59 -9.66
N ASN A 383 -8.99 15.02 -8.52
CA ASN A 383 -9.47 15.41 -7.20
C ASN A 383 -8.35 16.17 -6.44
N PRO A 384 -8.44 17.51 -6.30
CA PRO A 384 -7.42 18.32 -5.63
C PRO A 384 -7.68 18.48 -4.11
N LEU A 385 -8.45 17.59 -3.49
CA LEU A 385 -8.68 17.64 -2.05
C LEU A 385 -7.38 17.31 -1.29
N HIS A 386 -6.92 18.26 -0.48
CA HIS A 386 -5.79 18.08 0.42
C HIS A 386 -6.22 17.36 1.71
N ALA A 387 -7.28 17.87 2.34
CA ALA A 387 -7.81 17.31 3.58
C ALA A 387 -9.30 17.60 3.72
N ARG A 388 -10.02 16.65 4.32
CA ARG A 388 -11.41 16.83 4.75
C ARG A 388 -11.45 17.00 6.26
N VAL A 389 -12.22 17.97 6.73
CA VAL A 389 -12.53 18.16 8.14
C VAL A 389 -14.00 17.83 8.35
N PHE A 390 -14.30 16.93 9.26
CA PHE A 390 -15.67 16.62 9.68
C PHE A 390 -15.81 16.90 11.17
N LYS A 391 -16.72 17.81 11.54
CA LYS A 391 -16.93 18.29 12.91
C LYS A 391 -15.61 18.63 13.63
N GLY A 392 -14.74 19.39 12.96
CA GLY A 392 -13.47 19.88 13.51
C GLY A 392 -12.32 18.87 13.52
N SER A 393 -12.51 17.65 13.01
CA SER A 393 -11.46 16.64 12.96
C SER A 393 -11.02 16.32 11.51
N THR A 394 -9.71 16.35 11.26
CA THR A 394 -9.03 15.95 10.00
C THR A 394 -8.84 14.44 9.90
N ARG A 395 -8.77 13.77 11.04
CA ARG A 395 -8.81 12.32 11.20
C ARG A 395 -9.59 12.07 12.48
N PRO A 396 -10.90 11.81 12.41
CA PRO A 396 -11.53 11.24 13.58
C PRO A 396 -10.83 9.90 13.82
N PRO A 397 -10.46 9.55 15.06
CA PRO A 397 -10.14 8.16 15.35
C PRO A 397 -11.27 7.30 14.78
N PRO A 398 -10.98 6.15 14.16
CA PRO A 398 -12.02 5.28 13.65
C PRO A 398 -13.10 5.18 14.72
N ARG A 399 -14.35 5.55 14.39
CA ARG A 399 -15.44 5.69 15.39
C ARG A 399 -15.50 4.47 16.31
N ARG A 400 -15.17 3.30 15.78
CA ARG A 400 -15.03 2.02 16.47
C ARG A 400 -14.04 2.05 17.65
N ILE A 401 -12.85 2.66 17.53
CA ILE A 401 -11.88 2.77 18.65
C ILE A 401 -12.45 3.64 19.77
N ALA A 402 -12.94 4.83 19.42
CA ALA A 402 -13.51 5.76 20.39
C ALA A 402 -14.76 5.17 21.07
N GLU A 403 -15.62 4.48 20.33
CA GLU A 403 -16.81 3.81 20.85
C GLU A 403 -16.44 2.62 21.74
N SER A 404 -15.41 1.84 21.38
CA SER A 404 -14.83 0.79 22.24
C SER A 404 -14.31 1.33 23.57
N ALA A 405 -13.57 2.44 23.52
CA ALA A 405 -13.09 3.12 24.71
C ALA A 405 -14.25 3.63 25.59
N ALA A 406 -15.29 4.20 24.96
CA ALA A 406 -16.48 4.66 25.66
C ALA A 406 -17.27 3.50 26.31
N ALA A 407 -17.37 2.36 25.64
CA ALA A 407 -18.02 1.16 26.16
C ALA A 407 -17.32 0.65 27.43
N VAL A 408 -15.98 0.69 27.50
CA VAL A 408 -15.25 0.35 28.75
C VAL A 408 -15.71 1.21 29.93
N ALA A 409 -15.93 2.51 29.72
CA ALA A 409 -16.43 3.40 30.77
C ALA A 409 -17.87 3.05 31.18
N ARG A 410 -18.74 2.68 30.22
CA ARG A 410 -20.12 2.24 30.49
C ARG A 410 -20.15 0.92 31.25
N ILE A 411 -19.34 -0.05 30.86
CA ILE A 411 -19.16 -1.34 31.55
C ILE A 411 -18.73 -1.14 33.00
N LEU A 412 -17.76 -0.25 33.23
CA LEU A 412 -17.31 0.11 34.58
C LEU A 412 -18.44 0.70 35.45
N ALA A 413 -19.34 1.48 34.86
CA ALA A 413 -20.45 2.10 35.57
C ALA A 413 -21.48 1.09 36.09
N HIS A 414 -21.55 -0.12 35.51
CA HIS A 414 -22.39 -1.22 36.03
C HIS A 414 -21.89 -1.78 37.37
N GLY A 415 -20.61 -1.55 37.70
CA GLY A 415 -20.04 -1.91 39.00
C GLY A 415 -19.78 -3.40 39.20
N GLU A 416 -19.95 -4.23 38.17
CA GLU A 416 -19.65 -5.65 38.18
C GLU A 416 -18.13 -5.91 37.98
N PRO A 417 -17.57 -7.01 38.52
CA PRO A 417 -16.19 -7.39 38.25
C PRO A 417 -16.02 -7.87 36.80
N VAL A 418 -15.09 -7.25 36.06
CA VAL A 418 -14.77 -7.58 34.68
C VAL A 418 -13.25 -7.79 34.54
N TYR A 419 -12.87 -8.93 33.95
CA TYR A 419 -11.47 -9.35 33.80
C TYR A 419 -10.63 -8.26 33.10
N GLY A 420 -9.52 -7.86 33.72
CA GLY A 420 -8.57 -6.91 33.13
C GLY A 420 -9.05 -5.46 33.01
N ILE A 421 -10.30 -5.16 33.43
CA ILE A 421 -10.85 -3.80 33.46
C ILE A 421 -10.86 -3.25 34.90
N ASN A 422 -11.50 -3.94 35.86
CA ASN A 422 -11.54 -3.57 37.29
C ASN A 422 -11.20 -4.75 38.22
N THR A 423 -10.46 -5.72 37.71
CA THR A 423 -9.97 -6.88 38.47
C THR A 423 -8.48 -7.07 38.26
N GLY A 424 -7.84 -7.87 39.10
CA GLY A 424 -6.45 -8.30 38.90
C GLY A 424 -6.28 -9.24 37.69
N PHE A 425 -5.06 -9.72 37.45
CA PHE A 425 -4.72 -10.57 36.30
C PHE A 425 -4.33 -11.99 36.72
N GLY A 426 -4.46 -12.97 35.82
CA GLY A 426 -4.14 -14.37 36.08
C GLY A 426 -4.90 -14.93 37.29
N LYS A 427 -4.18 -15.46 38.29
CA LYS A 427 -4.78 -15.98 39.53
C LYS A 427 -5.54 -14.92 40.35
N LEU A 428 -5.27 -13.63 40.12
CA LEU A 428 -5.93 -12.51 40.80
C LEU A 428 -7.16 -11.99 40.04
N ALA A 429 -7.60 -12.68 38.98
CA ALA A 429 -8.78 -12.31 38.17
C ALA A 429 -10.09 -12.16 38.95
N SER A 430 -10.19 -12.74 40.16
CA SER A 430 -11.36 -12.64 41.04
C SER A 430 -11.28 -11.49 42.06
N VAL A 431 -10.16 -10.76 42.11
CA VAL A 431 -9.95 -9.65 43.06
C VAL A 431 -10.33 -8.35 42.38
N ARG A 432 -11.36 -7.68 42.90
CA ARG A 432 -11.79 -6.36 42.44
C ARG A 432 -10.79 -5.29 42.85
N ILE A 433 -10.56 -4.33 41.96
CA ILE A 433 -9.70 -3.15 42.16
C ILE A 433 -10.58 -1.90 42.17
N GLU A 434 -10.34 -1.01 43.12
CA GLU A 434 -11.08 0.24 43.25
C GLU A 434 -10.68 1.24 42.15
N ALA A 435 -11.61 2.13 41.80
CA ALA A 435 -11.44 3.04 40.66
C ALA A 435 -10.19 3.93 40.75
N GLU A 436 -9.78 4.31 41.96
CA GLU A 436 -8.59 5.14 42.22
C GLU A 436 -7.26 4.44 41.91
N ASP A 437 -7.25 3.10 41.94
CA ASP A 437 -6.05 2.29 41.72
C ASP A 437 -5.91 1.80 40.27
N LEU A 438 -6.91 2.00 39.40
CA LEU A 438 -6.93 1.43 38.06
C LEU A 438 -5.77 1.91 37.18
N ALA A 439 -5.43 3.20 37.19
CA ALA A 439 -4.30 3.72 36.42
C ALA A 439 -2.96 3.15 36.92
N THR A 440 -2.81 3.02 38.24
CA THR A 440 -1.64 2.40 38.87
C THR A 440 -1.52 0.92 38.47
N LEU A 441 -2.65 0.20 38.42
CA LEU A 441 -2.71 -1.19 37.95
C LEU A 441 -2.19 -1.33 36.51
N GLN A 442 -2.62 -0.47 35.59
CA GLN A 442 -2.17 -0.50 34.20
C GLN A 442 -0.68 -0.22 34.05
N ARG A 443 -0.14 0.74 34.83
CA ARG A 443 1.31 0.98 34.85
C ARG A 443 2.06 -0.24 35.39
N ASN A 444 1.57 -0.83 36.48
CA ASN A 444 2.25 -1.94 37.16
C ASN A 444 2.27 -3.22 36.31
N ILE A 445 1.20 -3.51 35.55
CA ILE A 445 1.21 -4.67 34.65
C ILE A 445 2.27 -4.51 33.56
N VAL A 446 2.38 -3.34 32.92
CA VAL A 446 3.42 -3.06 31.92
C VAL A 446 4.82 -3.29 32.49
N LEU A 447 5.11 -2.72 33.67
CA LEU A 447 6.45 -2.82 34.27
C LEU A 447 6.79 -4.25 34.74
N SER A 448 5.84 -4.94 35.37
CA SER A 448 6.07 -6.30 35.88
C SER A 448 6.20 -7.34 34.76
N HIS A 449 5.53 -7.12 33.63
CA HIS A 449 5.52 -8.04 32.50
C HIS A 449 6.64 -7.76 31.50
N ALA A 450 7.31 -6.61 31.55
CA ALA A 450 8.54 -6.29 30.81
C ALA A 450 9.75 -7.10 31.31
N ALA A 451 9.62 -8.43 31.32
CA ALA A 451 10.55 -9.41 31.87
C ALA A 451 11.27 -10.24 30.80
N GLY A 452 11.19 -9.81 29.53
CA GLY A 452 11.95 -10.43 28.44
C GLY A 452 13.47 -10.31 28.63
N ILE A 453 14.22 -11.27 28.11
CA ILE A 453 15.69 -11.37 28.19
C ILE A 453 16.31 -11.71 26.82
N GLY A 454 17.64 -11.75 26.76
CA GLY A 454 18.39 -12.12 25.57
C GLY A 454 18.79 -10.93 24.70
N ALA A 455 19.35 -11.21 23.53
CA ALA A 455 19.72 -10.17 22.57
C ALA A 455 18.48 -9.38 22.10
N PRO A 456 18.62 -8.08 21.78
CA PRO A 456 17.55 -7.32 21.15
C PRO A 456 17.05 -7.99 19.87
N SER A 457 15.73 -8.02 19.69
CA SER A 457 15.12 -8.40 18.43
C SER A 457 15.49 -7.42 17.32
N PRO A 458 15.64 -7.87 16.06
CA PRO A 458 15.95 -6.99 14.95
C PRO A 458 14.94 -5.85 14.81
N ALA A 459 15.41 -4.61 14.62
CA ALA A 459 14.54 -3.44 14.51
C ALA A 459 13.42 -3.59 13.45
N PRO A 460 13.66 -4.17 12.25
CA PRO A 460 12.57 -4.41 11.29
C PRO A 460 11.46 -5.33 11.82
N VAL A 461 11.81 -6.34 12.62
CA VAL A 461 10.85 -7.27 13.25
C VAL A 461 10.04 -6.55 14.33
N VAL A 462 10.69 -5.70 15.14
CA VAL A 462 10.01 -4.90 16.16
C VAL A 462 9.04 -3.90 15.53
N ARG A 463 9.44 -3.24 14.44
CA ARG A 463 8.56 -2.32 13.68
C ARG A 463 7.35 -3.07 13.10
N LEU A 464 7.54 -4.28 12.57
CA LEU A 464 6.43 -5.13 12.13
C LEU A 464 5.52 -5.49 13.30
N MET A 465 6.07 -5.88 14.46
CA MET A 465 5.27 -6.16 15.67
C MET A 465 4.42 -4.95 16.08
N MET A 466 4.98 -3.73 16.08
CA MET A 466 4.24 -2.49 16.38
C MET A 466 3.11 -2.25 15.37
N ALA A 467 3.39 -2.44 14.07
CA ALA A 467 2.39 -2.27 13.02
C ALA A 467 1.23 -3.27 13.15
N LEU A 468 1.53 -4.53 13.45
CA LEU A 468 0.51 -5.56 13.71
C LEU A 468 -0.32 -5.24 14.97
N LYS A 469 0.31 -4.66 16.00
CA LYS A 469 -0.43 -4.24 17.21
C LYS A 469 -1.36 -3.10 16.88
N LEU A 470 -0.87 -2.10 16.15
CA LEU A 470 -1.65 -0.98 15.68
C LEU A 470 -2.86 -1.44 14.86
N ALA A 471 -2.65 -2.35 13.90
CA ALA A 471 -3.71 -2.91 13.07
C ALA A 471 -4.77 -3.67 13.88
N SER A 472 -4.35 -4.45 14.89
CA SER A 472 -5.26 -5.16 15.78
C SER A 472 -6.10 -4.21 16.64
N LEU A 473 -5.48 -3.19 17.24
CA LEU A 473 -6.18 -2.17 18.04
C LEU A 473 -7.16 -1.34 17.18
N ALA A 474 -6.79 -1.06 15.93
CA ALA A 474 -7.59 -0.26 15.01
C ALA A 474 -8.96 -0.86 14.67
N GLN A 475 -9.16 -2.17 14.91
CA GLN A 475 -10.45 -2.83 14.71
C GLN A 475 -11.52 -2.41 15.72
N GLY A 476 -11.14 -1.77 16.84
CA GLY A 476 -12.08 -1.21 17.80
C GLY A 476 -12.73 -2.24 18.73
N ALA A 477 -12.08 -3.39 18.95
CA ALA A 477 -12.55 -4.41 19.89
C ALA A 477 -11.71 -4.49 21.18
N SER A 478 -10.76 -3.55 21.37
CA SER A 478 -9.76 -3.58 22.46
C SER A 478 -9.99 -2.58 23.58
N GLY A 479 -10.92 -1.63 23.44
CA GLY A 479 -11.22 -0.64 24.48
C GLY A 479 -10.09 0.35 24.79
N VAL A 480 -9.11 0.51 23.88
CA VAL A 480 -8.00 1.47 24.05
C VAL A 480 -8.42 2.88 23.71
N GLN A 481 -7.82 3.87 24.38
CA GLN A 481 -8.04 5.27 24.09
C GLN A 481 -7.44 5.64 22.73
N PRO A 482 -8.06 6.55 21.95
CA PRO A 482 -7.50 7.08 20.71
C PRO A 482 -6.05 7.55 20.83
N ALA A 483 -5.72 8.25 21.92
CA ALA A 483 -4.37 8.78 22.15
C ALA A 483 -3.28 7.69 22.23
N THR A 484 -3.61 6.49 22.72
CA THR A 484 -2.68 5.35 22.78
C THR A 484 -2.35 4.85 21.37
N VAL A 485 -3.35 4.78 20.50
CA VAL A 485 -3.21 4.39 19.09
C VAL A 485 -2.43 5.46 18.32
N GLU A 486 -2.75 6.74 18.53
CA GLU A 486 -2.07 7.88 17.92
C GLU A 486 -0.58 7.92 18.29
N LEU A 487 -0.22 7.64 19.55
CA LEU A 487 1.19 7.56 19.95
C LEU A 487 1.91 6.41 19.21
N LEU A 488 1.31 5.22 19.15
CA LEU A 488 1.91 4.08 18.47
C LEU A 488 2.11 4.34 16.96
N GLU A 489 1.13 4.97 16.30
CA GLU A 489 1.23 5.44 14.91
C GLU A 489 2.37 6.45 14.75
N ALA A 490 2.44 7.45 15.63
CA ALA A 490 3.47 8.48 15.56
C ALA A 490 4.88 7.92 15.79
N MET A 491 5.05 6.96 16.70
CA MET A 491 6.33 6.26 16.91
C MET A 491 6.76 5.53 15.64
N LEU A 492 5.87 4.78 14.99
CA LEU A 492 6.14 4.09 13.73
C LEU A 492 6.56 5.06 12.62
N ALA A 493 5.81 6.15 12.46
CA ALA A 493 6.01 7.16 11.42
C ALA A 493 7.33 7.93 11.59
N ARG A 494 7.74 8.18 12.84
CA ARG A 494 8.98 8.90 13.17
C ARG A 494 10.20 8.00 13.36
N GLY A 495 10.07 6.70 13.12
CA GLY A 495 11.19 5.76 13.21
C GLY A 495 11.56 5.29 14.63
N LEU A 496 10.77 5.63 15.65
CA LEU A 496 11.05 5.28 17.05
C LEU A 496 10.75 3.80 17.29
N THR A 497 11.80 2.99 17.40
CA THR A 497 11.69 1.53 17.53
C THR A 497 12.07 1.09 18.94
N PRO A 498 11.16 0.52 19.76
CA PRO A 498 11.50 0.05 21.11
C PRO A 498 12.60 -1.03 21.10
N VAL A 499 13.49 -0.99 22.09
CA VAL A 499 14.48 -2.07 22.27
C VAL A 499 13.78 -3.24 22.99
N VAL A 500 13.45 -4.29 22.25
CA VAL A 500 12.70 -5.45 22.74
C VAL A 500 13.62 -6.67 22.83
N PRO A 501 13.82 -7.29 24.01
CA PRO A 501 14.54 -8.55 24.13
C PRO A 501 13.84 -9.71 23.43
N SER A 502 14.60 -10.60 22.80
CA SER A 502 14.08 -11.65 21.91
C SER A 502 13.51 -12.90 22.60
N GLN A 503 13.64 -13.05 23.92
CA GLN A 503 13.22 -14.24 24.66
C GLN A 503 12.32 -13.90 25.85
N GLY A 504 11.40 -14.81 26.19
CA GLY A 504 10.54 -14.71 27.38
C GLY A 504 9.05 -14.92 27.12
N SER A 505 8.59 -14.87 25.87
CA SER A 505 7.20 -15.22 25.52
C SER A 505 7.02 -16.73 25.35
N VAL A 506 5.87 -17.22 25.79
CA VAL A 506 5.35 -18.59 25.59
C VAL A 506 4.13 -18.64 24.67
N GLY A 507 3.65 -17.50 24.15
CA GLY A 507 2.48 -17.41 23.28
C GLY A 507 1.17 -17.93 23.91
N ALA A 508 0.99 -17.72 25.22
CA ALA A 508 -0.07 -18.29 26.05
C ALA A 508 -1.24 -17.33 26.28
N SER A 509 -0.97 -16.18 26.93
CA SER A 509 -1.86 -15.01 27.03
C SER A 509 -1.41 -13.92 26.06
N GLY A 510 -0.95 -14.37 24.89
CA GLY A 510 -0.21 -13.57 23.93
C GLY A 510 1.27 -13.42 24.29
N ASP A 511 1.93 -12.53 23.58
CA ASP A 511 3.34 -12.20 23.66
C ASP A 511 3.63 -11.16 24.74
N LEU A 512 3.18 -11.45 25.96
CA LEU A 512 3.18 -10.52 27.10
C LEU A 512 4.54 -9.83 27.29
N ALA A 513 5.62 -10.61 27.41
CA ALA A 513 6.94 -10.07 27.72
C ALA A 513 7.48 -9.06 26.67
N PRO A 514 7.58 -9.42 25.37
CA PRO A 514 8.05 -8.49 24.35
C PRO A 514 7.11 -7.31 24.11
N LEU A 515 5.79 -7.51 24.14
CA LEU A 515 4.81 -6.42 24.00
C LEU A 515 4.84 -5.47 25.21
N SER A 516 5.18 -5.96 26.39
CA SER A 516 5.40 -5.12 27.58
C SER A 516 6.60 -4.20 27.43
N HIS A 517 7.69 -4.64 26.79
CA HIS A 517 8.84 -3.78 26.52
C HIS A 517 8.47 -2.66 25.54
N MET A 518 7.66 -2.94 24.52
CA MET A 518 7.08 -1.90 23.66
C MET A 518 6.20 -0.93 24.47
N ALA A 519 5.23 -1.44 25.23
CA ALA A 519 4.34 -0.62 26.05
C ALA A 519 5.07 0.20 27.12
N ALA A 520 6.17 -0.34 27.68
CA ALA A 520 7.02 0.36 28.63
C ALA A 520 7.58 1.65 28.01
N THR A 521 8.03 1.59 26.76
CA THR A 521 8.55 2.78 26.07
C THR A 521 7.47 3.84 25.84
N MET A 522 6.23 3.42 25.56
CA MET A 522 5.09 4.33 25.39
C MET A 522 4.75 5.09 26.69
N ILE A 523 5.03 4.52 27.86
CA ILE A 523 4.87 5.17 29.18
C ILE A 523 6.18 5.80 29.70
N GLY A 524 7.18 5.98 28.81
CA GLY A 524 8.44 6.67 29.10
C GLY A 524 9.53 5.82 29.77
N VAL A 525 9.39 4.49 29.79
CA VAL A 525 10.32 3.55 30.45
C VAL A 525 11.04 2.67 29.44
N GLY A 526 12.32 2.37 29.66
CA GLY A 526 13.12 1.55 28.76
C GLY A 526 13.85 2.38 27.72
N HIS A 527 14.14 1.79 26.56
CA HIS A 527 14.96 2.41 25.53
C HIS A 527 14.31 2.29 24.15
N ILE A 528 14.54 3.30 23.32
CA ILE A 528 14.10 3.38 21.93
C ILE A 528 15.34 3.55 21.06
N GLU A 529 15.41 2.77 19.98
CA GLU A 529 16.33 2.96 18.87
C GLU A 529 15.73 3.95 17.85
N VAL A 530 16.50 4.97 17.49
CA VAL A 530 16.18 5.97 16.47
C VAL A 530 17.48 6.39 15.77
N ASP A 531 17.50 6.38 14.44
CA ASP A 531 18.68 6.71 13.62
C ASP A 531 19.97 5.97 14.04
N GLY A 532 19.84 4.67 14.36
CA GLY A 532 20.95 3.82 14.81
C GLY A 532 21.47 4.12 16.23
N ARG A 533 20.83 5.03 16.97
CA ARG A 533 21.15 5.38 18.35
C ARG A 533 20.11 4.82 19.31
N VAL A 534 20.56 4.25 20.43
CA VAL A 534 19.69 3.82 21.52
C VAL A 534 19.62 4.90 22.59
N LEU A 535 18.42 5.39 22.87
CA LEU A 535 18.16 6.46 23.83
C LEU A 535 17.14 6.01 24.89
N PRO A 536 17.17 6.60 26.11
CA PRO A 536 16.07 6.44 27.07
C PRO A 536 14.73 6.84 26.42
N ALA A 537 13.66 6.08 26.67
CA ALA A 537 12.38 6.26 25.99
C ALA A 537 11.80 7.68 26.15
N GLU A 538 11.86 8.24 27.37
CA GLU A 538 11.41 9.62 27.64
C GLU A 538 12.18 10.65 26.80
N GLN A 539 13.49 10.48 26.67
CA GLN A 539 14.33 11.36 25.86
C GLN A 539 13.98 11.22 24.36
N ALA A 540 13.89 9.99 23.84
CA ALA A 540 13.57 9.74 22.43
C ALA A 540 12.20 10.30 22.04
N LEU A 541 11.19 10.12 22.90
CA LEU A 541 9.86 10.69 22.68
C LEU A 541 9.90 12.22 22.67
N ALA A 542 10.57 12.84 23.64
CA ALA A 542 10.68 14.29 23.73
C ALA A 542 11.42 14.90 22.52
N GLU A 543 12.53 14.29 22.09
CA GLU A 543 13.27 14.72 20.89
C GLU A 543 12.40 14.63 19.62
N ALA A 544 11.48 13.67 19.57
CA ALA A 544 10.53 13.51 18.47
C ALA A 544 9.24 14.35 18.62
N GLY A 545 9.14 15.24 19.63
CA GLY A 545 7.94 16.03 19.88
C GLY A 545 6.72 15.20 20.32
N LEU A 546 6.94 14.10 21.03
CA LEU A 546 5.94 13.21 21.61
C LEU A 546 6.01 13.24 23.14
N ALA A 547 4.89 12.91 23.79
CA ALA A 547 4.82 12.73 25.23
C ALA A 547 4.44 11.27 25.57
N PRO A 548 4.94 10.73 26.68
CA PRO A 548 4.48 9.43 27.19
C PRO A 548 2.97 9.42 27.46
N VAL A 549 2.31 8.30 27.17
CA VAL A 549 0.87 8.13 27.47
C VAL A 549 0.63 7.73 28.92
N THR A 550 -0.51 8.16 29.47
CA THR A 550 -1.06 7.63 30.72
C THR A 550 -2.15 6.63 30.40
N LEU A 551 -1.99 5.39 30.86
CA LEU A 551 -2.90 4.29 30.51
C LEU A 551 -4.15 4.30 31.41
N GLY A 552 -5.32 4.32 30.77
CA GLY A 552 -6.63 4.12 31.38
C GLY A 552 -7.03 2.65 31.50
N PRO A 553 -8.19 2.34 32.11
CA PRO A 553 -8.64 0.96 32.33
C PRO A 553 -8.53 0.10 31.07
N LYS A 554 -8.08 -1.15 31.23
CA LYS A 554 -7.82 -2.15 30.16
C LYS A 554 -6.60 -1.88 29.26
N GLU A 555 -6.14 -0.65 29.09
CA GLU A 555 -5.13 -0.31 28.07
C GLU A 555 -3.79 -1.03 28.26
N GLY A 556 -3.36 -1.22 29.52
CA GLY A 556 -2.16 -1.99 29.82
C GLY A 556 -2.28 -3.42 29.30
N LEU A 557 -3.42 -4.08 29.56
CA LEU A 557 -3.64 -5.43 29.05
C LEU A 557 -3.77 -5.45 27.52
N ALA A 558 -4.49 -4.51 26.91
CA ALA A 558 -4.67 -4.46 25.45
C ALA A 558 -3.36 -4.29 24.66
N LEU A 559 -2.41 -3.53 25.21
CA LEU A 559 -1.08 -3.39 24.62
C LEU A 559 -0.25 -4.66 24.74
N LEU A 560 -0.36 -5.37 25.86
CA LEU A 560 0.44 -6.55 26.20
C LEU A 560 -0.11 -7.87 25.63
N ASN A 561 -1.43 -7.98 25.50
CA ASN A 561 -2.12 -9.19 25.14
C ASN A 561 -2.28 -9.28 23.60
N GLY A 562 -1.89 -10.40 23.01
CA GLY A 562 -1.95 -10.62 21.55
C GLY A 562 -0.69 -11.27 20.98
N THR A 563 -0.74 -11.65 19.71
CA THR A 563 0.19 -12.58 19.05
C THR A 563 1.26 -11.89 18.19
N GLN A 564 1.40 -10.58 18.30
CA GLN A 564 2.10 -9.77 17.31
C GLN A 564 3.61 -10.01 17.25
N PHE A 565 4.26 -10.38 18.36
CA PHE A 565 5.70 -10.68 18.34
C PHE A 565 5.96 -12.02 17.64
N SER A 566 5.18 -13.03 17.97
CA SER A 566 5.23 -14.35 17.35
C SER A 566 4.94 -14.25 15.85
N THR A 567 3.87 -13.55 15.47
CA THR A 567 3.49 -13.33 14.06
C THR A 567 4.55 -12.55 13.30
N ALA A 568 5.13 -11.49 13.87
CA ALA A 568 6.19 -10.72 13.21
C ALA A 568 7.45 -11.55 12.95
N ASN A 569 7.89 -12.38 13.91
CA ASN A 569 9.03 -13.26 13.72
C ASN A 569 8.73 -14.35 12.68
N ALA A 570 7.51 -14.91 12.67
CA ALA A 570 7.12 -15.94 11.71
C ALA A 570 7.07 -15.40 10.28
N LEU A 571 6.52 -14.19 10.09
CA LEU A 571 6.51 -13.49 8.80
C LEU A 571 7.93 -13.18 8.32
N ALA A 572 8.82 -12.70 9.20
CA ALA A 572 10.22 -12.47 8.84
C ALA A 572 10.92 -13.77 8.38
N GLY A 573 10.66 -14.89 9.08
CA GLY A 573 11.15 -16.20 8.68
C GLY A 573 10.57 -16.68 7.35
N LEU A 574 9.29 -16.44 7.09
CA LEU A 574 8.63 -16.77 5.82
C LEU A 574 9.29 -16.04 4.65
N PHE A 575 9.43 -14.72 4.73
CA PHE A 575 9.99 -13.91 3.64
C PHE A 575 11.43 -14.30 3.30
N GLU A 576 12.30 -14.48 4.30
CA GLU A 576 13.66 -14.95 4.05
C GLU A 576 13.65 -16.35 3.41
N THR A 577 12.76 -17.24 3.84
CA THR A 577 12.66 -18.59 3.28
C THR A 577 12.17 -18.58 1.83
N GLU A 578 11.29 -17.67 1.44
CA GLU A 578 10.85 -17.51 0.05
C GLU A 578 12.01 -17.10 -0.87
N THR A 579 12.88 -16.18 -0.42
CA THR A 579 14.12 -15.84 -1.15
C THR A 579 15.02 -17.06 -1.32
N LEU A 580 15.25 -17.81 -0.24
CA LEU A 580 16.10 -19.01 -0.27
C LEU A 580 15.50 -20.13 -1.13
N PHE A 581 14.18 -20.28 -1.14
CA PHE A 581 13.48 -21.24 -1.98
C PHE A 581 13.78 -20.97 -3.47
N GLN A 582 13.71 -19.71 -3.91
CA GLN A 582 14.02 -19.33 -5.29
C GLN A 582 15.49 -19.63 -5.64
N ALA A 583 16.41 -19.24 -4.76
CA ALA A 583 17.84 -19.51 -4.96
C ALA A 583 18.12 -21.03 -5.04
N ALA A 584 17.47 -21.84 -4.19
CA ALA A 584 17.62 -23.28 -4.17
C ALA A 584 17.11 -23.99 -5.45
N LEU A 585 16.11 -23.41 -6.14
CA LEU A 585 15.68 -23.92 -7.45
C LEU A 585 16.75 -23.67 -8.52
N VAL A 586 17.42 -22.51 -8.46
CA VAL A 586 18.50 -22.15 -9.38
C VAL A 586 19.73 -23.03 -9.14
N THR A 587 20.18 -23.16 -7.88
CA THR A 587 21.32 -24.01 -7.54
C THR A 587 21.01 -25.49 -7.79
N GLY A 588 19.79 -25.94 -7.55
CA GLY A 588 19.35 -27.29 -7.86
C GLY A 588 19.36 -27.62 -9.36
N ALA A 589 18.96 -26.66 -10.20
CA ALA A 589 19.10 -26.78 -11.65
C ALA A 589 20.58 -26.84 -12.06
N LEU A 590 21.44 -25.97 -11.52
CA LEU A 590 22.89 -26.03 -11.75
C LEU A 590 23.51 -27.36 -11.30
N SER A 591 23.09 -27.90 -10.15
CA SER A 591 23.55 -29.20 -9.66
C SER A 591 23.13 -30.35 -10.59
N THR A 592 21.95 -30.21 -11.21
CA THR A 592 21.47 -31.17 -12.22
C THR A 592 22.34 -31.10 -13.47
N GLU A 593 22.67 -29.90 -13.93
CA GLU A 593 23.60 -29.67 -15.05
C GLU A 593 24.99 -30.23 -14.76
N ALA A 594 25.55 -29.91 -13.59
CA ALA A 594 26.86 -30.37 -13.14
C ALA A 594 26.96 -31.91 -13.13
N ALA A 595 25.89 -32.60 -12.75
CA ALA A 595 25.83 -34.06 -12.79
C ALA A 595 25.45 -34.64 -14.16
N LYS A 596 25.21 -33.82 -15.19
CA LYS A 596 24.61 -34.23 -16.47
C LYS A 596 23.33 -35.05 -16.24
N GLY A 597 22.46 -34.58 -15.34
CA GLY A 597 21.21 -35.24 -15.00
C GLY A 597 20.14 -35.08 -16.08
N THR A 598 19.11 -35.93 -16.00
CA THR A 598 17.97 -35.89 -16.91
C THR A 598 16.88 -34.92 -16.44
N ASP A 599 16.26 -34.22 -17.39
CA ASP A 599 15.07 -33.37 -17.14
C ASP A 599 13.75 -34.12 -17.36
N ALA A 600 13.79 -35.39 -17.76
CA ALA A 600 12.59 -36.22 -17.92
C ALA A 600 11.71 -36.26 -16.66
N PRO A 601 12.26 -36.29 -15.42
CA PRO A 601 11.48 -36.18 -14.21
C PRO A 601 10.70 -34.88 -14.05
N PHE A 602 11.04 -33.83 -14.80
CA PHE A 602 10.40 -32.51 -14.77
C PHE A 602 9.30 -32.35 -15.83
N ASP A 603 8.93 -33.44 -16.52
CA ASP A 603 7.88 -33.43 -17.52
C ASP A 603 6.50 -33.10 -16.91
N PRO A 604 5.76 -32.11 -17.46
CA PRO A 604 4.50 -31.66 -16.89
C PRO A 604 3.46 -32.78 -16.79
N ARG A 605 3.50 -33.78 -17.68
CA ARG A 605 2.56 -34.91 -17.64
C ARG A 605 2.71 -35.73 -16.36
N ILE A 606 3.93 -35.91 -15.86
CA ILE A 606 4.20 -36.63 -14.60
C ILE A 606 3.54 -35.88 -13.43
N HIS A 607 3.70 -34.56 -13.41
CA HIS A 607 3.24 -33.72 -12.32
C HIS A 607 1.73 -33.49 -12.35
N GLN A 608 1.15 -33.31 -13.54
CA GLN A 608 -0.29 -33.22 -13.75
C GLN A 608 -1.02 -34.50 -13.31
N LEU A 609 -0.42 -35.68 -13.51
CA LEU A 609 -0.98 -36.93 -13.01
C LEU A 609 -0.99 -37.02 -11.48
N ARG A 610 0.01 -36.45 -10.80
CA ARG A 610 0.12 -36.46 -9.33
C ARG A 610 -0.66 -35.32 -8.64
N ARG A 611 -0.93 -34.21 -9.34
CA ARG A 611 -1.88 -33.13 -8.99
C ARG A 611 -1.48 -32.16 -7.85
N HIS A 612 -0.28 -32.23 -7.31
CA HIS A 612 0.15 -31.24 -6.30
C HIS A 612 0.54 -29.92 -6.98
N PRO A 613 -0.08 -28.78 -6.62
CA PRO A 613 0.18 -27.49 -7.27
C PRO A 613 1.63 -27.03 -7.17
N GLY A 614 2.24 -27.10 -5.98
CA GLY A 614 3.63 -26.72 -5.79
C GLY A 614 4.58 -27.57 -6.61
N GLN A 615 4.33 -28.88 -6.68
CA GLN A 615 5.13 -29.80 -7.50
C GLN A 615 5.05 -29.46 -9.00
N ILE A 616 3.85 -29.12 -9.50
CA ILE A 616 3.67 -28.72 -10.89
C ILE A 616 4.47 -27.45 -11.19
N ALA A 617 4.35 -26.43 -10.33
CA ALA A 617 5.05 -25.15 -10.49
C ALA A 617 6.57 -25.31 -10.47
N VAL A 618 7.10 -26.11 -9.52
CA VAL A 618 8.55 -26.37 -9.45
C VAL A 618 9.04 -27.14 -10.66
N GLY A 619 8.32 -28.18 -11.10
CA GLY A 619 8.71 -28.95 -12.29
C GLY A 619 8.80 -28.08 -13.54
N GLU A 620 7.83 -27.20 -13.74
CA GLU A 620 7.84 -26.23 -14.84
C GLU A 620 9.00 -25.24 -14.74
N THR A 621 9.29 -24.76 -13.53
CA THR A 621 10.39 -23.82 -13.26
C THR A 621 11.75 -24.44 -13.58
N LEU A 622 12.04 -25.63 -13.04
CA LEU A 622 13.30 -26.35 -13.28
C LEU A 622 13.48 -26.67 -14.78
N ARG A 623 12.42 -27.12 -15.45
CA ARG A 623 12.44 -27.37 -16.90
C ARG A 623 12.73 -26.10 -17.70
N THR A 624 12.20 -24.96 -17.26
CA THR A 624 12.44 -23.67 -17.91
C THR A 624 13.87 -23.20 -17.69
N LEU A 625 14.40 -23.36 -16.47
CA LEU A 625 15.79 -23.02 -16.16
C LEU A 625 16.79 -23.83 -17.00
N MET A 626 16.52 -25.09 -17.33
CA MET A 626 17.43 -25.97 -18.12
C MET A 626 17.05 -26.08 -19.61
N ARG A 627 16.19 -25.17 -20.10
CA ARG A 627 15.80 -25.16 -21.51
C ARG A 627 17.03 -24.91 -22.39
N ASP A 628 17.14 -25.67 -23.47
CA ASP A 628 18.21 -25.56 -24.47
C ASP A 628 19.65 -25.77 -23.97
N SER A 629 19.85 -26.29 -22.76
CA SER A 629 21.18 -26.66 -22.26
C SER A 629 21.81 -27.81 -23.06
N ALA A 630 23.06 -27.61 -23.52
CA ALA A 630 23.87 -28.63 -24.17
C ALA A 630 24.48 -29.63 -23.16
N ILE A 631 24.85 -29.16 -21.96
CA ILE A 631 25.31 -30.04 -20.86
C ILE A 631 24.21 -31.05 -20.53
N ARG A 632 22.98 -30.58 -20.30
CA ARG A 632 21.84 -31.47 -20.08
C ARG A 632 21.58 -32.31 -21.31
N ALA A 633 21.59 -31.79 -22.53
CA ALA A 633 21.35 -32.62 -23.71
C ALA A 633 22.35 -33.79 -23.86
N SER A 634 23.57 -33.65 -23.35
CA SER A 634 24.63 -34.65 -23.47
C SER A 634 24.38 -35.98 -22.75
N HIS A 635 23.42 -36.05 -21.82
CA HIS A 635 23.07 -37.31 -21.14
C HIS A 635 22.24 -38.28 -22.01
N ARG A 636 21.71 -37.82 -23.15
CA ARG A 636 20.75 -38.60 -23.95
C ARG A 636 21.37 -39.80 -24.65
N ASP A 637 22.66 -39.71 -24.96
CA ASP A 637 23.43 -40.70 -25.71
C ASP A 637 24.56 -41.23 -24.81
N ASP A 638 24.79 -42.55 -24.82
CA ASP A 638 25.89 -43.23 -24.09
C ASP A 638 25.97 -43.00 -22.56
N ASP A 639 24.86 -42.62 -21.90
CA ASP A 639 24.78 -42.58 -20.43
C ASP A 639 24.41 -43.96 -19.85
N PRO A 640 25.30 -44.63 -19.08
CA PRO A 640 25.00 -45.92 -18.47
C PRO A 640 23.99 -45.83 -17.31
N ARG A 641 23.65 -44.61 -16.84
CA ARG A 641 22.70 -44.40 -15.75
C ARG A 641 21.27 -44.53 -16.24
N VAL A 642 20.50 -45.40 -15.58
CA VAL A 642 19.07 -45.58 -15.88
C VAL A 642 18.21 -44.53 -15.16
N GLN A 643 18.66 -44.07 -13.98
CA GLN A 643 17.94 -43.07 -13.19
C GLN A 643 18.94 -42.21 -12.39
N ASP A 644 18.64 -40.92 -12.27
CA ASP A 644 19.34 -40.05 -11.35
C ASP A 644 18.99 -40.34 -9.88
N PRO A 645 19.91 -40.01 -8.95
CA PRO A 645 19.64 -39.96 -7.52
C PRO A 645 18.45 -39.06 -7.18
N TYR A 646 17.77 -39.35 -6.08
CA TYR A 646 16.58 -38.61 -5.67
C TYR A 646 16.83 -37.13 -5.40
N CYS A 647 18.04 -36.73 -4.98
CA CYS A 647 18.36 -35.31 -4.77
C CYS A 647 18.28 -34.46 -6.06
N LEU A 648 18.38 -35.09 -7.24
CA LEU A 648 18.13 -34.46 -8.55
C LEU A 648 16.69 -34.75 -9.03
N ARG A 649 16.32 -36.02 -9.08
CA ARG A 649 15.08 -36.48 -9.70
C ARG A 649 13.82 -36.09 -8.93
N CYS A 650 13.90 -36.03 -7.61
CA CYS A 650 12.77 -35.73 -6.73
C CYS A 650 12.67 -34.24 -6.36
N GLN A 651 13.43 -33.36 -7.02
CA GLN A 651 13.37 -31.92 -6.77
C GLN A 651 11.95 -31.35 -6.86
N PRO A 652 11.13 -31.62 -7.92
CA PRO A 652 9.75 -31.15 -7.96
C PRO A 652 8.91 -31.60 -6.78
N GLN A 653 9.09 -32.84 -6.33
CA GLN A 653 8.29 -33.45 -5.29
C GLN A 653 8.62 -32.84 -3.91
N VAL A 654 9.91 -32.68 -3.60
CA VAL A 654 10.37 -32.14 -2.31
C VAL A 654 10.16 -30.63 -2.27
N MET A 655 10.71 -29.90 -3.24
CA MET A 655 10.58 -28.44 -3.28
C MET A 655 9.14 -28.01 -3.57
N GLY A 656 8.36 -28.81 -4.29
CA GLY A 656 6.94 -28.55 -4.46
C GLY A 656 6.14 -28.68 -3.15
N ALA A 657 6.46 -29.66 -2.32
CA ALA A 657 5.86 -29.79 -0.98
C ALA A 657 6.26 -28.63 -0.07
N VAL A 658 7.52 -28.18 -0.15
CA VAL A 658 8.00 -26.97 0.53
C VAL A 658 7.19 -25.75 0.10
N LEU A 659 6.98 -25.53 -1.20
CA LEU A 659 6.20 -24.39 -1.71
C LEU A 659 4.76 -24.41 -1.21
N ASP A 660 4.12 -25.58 -1.19
CA ASP A 660 2.76 -25.72 -0.68
C ASP A 660 2.69 -25.46 0.85
N LEU A 661 3.70 -25.88 1.62
CA LEU A 661 3.82 -25.56 3.05
C LEU A 661 3.99 -24.06 3.31
N LEU A 662 4.87 -23.39 2.55
CA LEU A 662 5.09 -21.94 2.70
C LEU A 662 3.82 -21.15 2.38
N ARG A 663 3.08 -21.53 1.34
CA ARG A 663 1.78 -20.92 1.02
C ARG A 663 0.77 -21.10 2.14
N GLN A 664 0.67 -22.30 2.71
CA GLN A 664 -0.24 -22.56 3.82
C GLN A 664 0.11 -21.74 5.07
N ALA A 665 1.39 -21.66 5.40
CA ALA A 665 1.88 -20.82 6.50
C ALA A 665 1.57 -19.34 6.22
N GLY A 666 1.81 -18.86 4.99
CA GLY A 666 1.50 -17.50 4.55
C GLY A 666 0.02 -17.14 4.75
N THR A 667 -0.91 -17.97 4.28
CA THR A 667 -2.36 -17.75 4.47
C THR A 667 -2.73 -17.66 5.95
N THR A 668 -2.12 -18.50 6.80
CA THR A 668 -2.38 -18.53 8.24
C THR A 668 -1.88 -17.26 8.91
N LEU A 669 -0.65 -16.85 8.59
CA LEU A 669 -0.03 -15.64 9.14
C LEU A 669 -0.72 -14.35 8.65
N GLU A 670 -1.21 -14.33 7.40
CA GLU A 670 -2.02 -13.22 6.88
C GLU A 670 -3.33 -13.07 7.65
N THR A 671 -4.00 -14.18 7.94
CA THR A 671 -5.23 -14.17 8.75
C THR A 671 -4.95 -13.65 10.16
N GLU A 672 -3.88 -14.14 10.80
CA GLU A 672 -3.49 -13.71 12.14
C GLU A 672 -3.07 -12.23 12.19
N ALA A 673 -2.30 -11.77 11.20
CA ALA A 673 -1.84 -10.39 11.08
C ALA A 673 -3.01 -9.38 11.01
N ASN A 674 -4.13 -9.80 10.44
CA ASN A 674 -5.36 -9.02 10.32
C ASN A 674 -6.39 -9.35 11.42
N GLY A 675 -6.05 -10.14 12.44
CA GLY A 675 -6.95 -10.55 13.51
C GLY A 675 -6.94 -9.65 14.74
N VAL A 676 -7.95 -9.82 15.60
CA VAL A 676 -7.96 -9.27 16.97
C VAL A 676 -7.57 -10.37 17.95
N SER A 677 -6.36 -10.25 18.51
CA SER A 677 -5.78 -11.22 19.45
C SER A 677 -5.73 -10.75 20.90
N ASP A 678 -6.42 -9.67 21.24
CA ASP A 678 -6.55 -9.15 22.62
C ASP A 678 -7.62 -9.91 23.44
N ASN A 679 -7.65 -9.68 24.76
CA ASN A 679 -8.67 -10.16 25.70
C ASN A 679 -8.80 -9.27 26.96
N PRO A 680 -10.02 -9.03 27.49
CA PRO A 680 -11.32 -9.37 26.89
C PRO A 680 -11.59 -8.52 25.65
N LEU A 681 -12.47 -9.00 24.79
CA LEU A 681 -12.95 -8.24 23.63
C LEU A 681 -14.13 -7.37 24.04
N ILE A 682 -14.13 -6.13 23.57
CA ILE A 682 -15.17 -5.14 23.84
C ILE A 682 -16.12 -5.08 22.66
N PHE A 683 -17.42 -5.27 22.94
CA PHE A 683 -18.52 -5.18 21.98
C PHE A 683 -19.35 -3.94 22.33
N PRO A 684 -19.08 -2.80 21.67
CA PRO A 684 -19.65 -1.53 22.10
C PRO A 684 -21.16 -1.42 21.86
N GLU A 685 -21.70 -2.23 20.95
CA GLU A 685 -23.13 -2.25 20.61
C GLU A 685 -23.99 -2.81 21.74
N THR A 686 -23.42 -3.71 22.55
CA THR A 686 -24.11 -4.36 23.68
C THR A 686 -23.55 -3.97 25.04
N ASP A 687 -22.50 -3.13 25.08
CA ASP A 687 -21.75 -2.81 26.29
C ASP A 687 -21.26 -4.06 27.03
N GLU A 688 -20.75 -5.03 26.27
CA GLU A 688 -20.24 -6.29 26.80
C GLU A 688 -18.72 -6.39 26.65
N ALA A 689 -18.08 -6.93 27.69
CA ALA A 689 -16.71 -7.40 27.65
C ALA A 689 -16.72 -8.93 27.69
N LEU A 690 -16.39 -9.58 26.58
CA LEU A 690 -16.36 -11.04 26.49
C LEU A 690 -14.92 -11.53 26.65
N SER A 691 -14.70 -12.37 27.66
CA SER A 691 -13.43 -13.06 27.83
C SER A 691 -13.37 -14.27 26.91
N GLY A 692 -12.41 -14.29 25.99
CA GLY A 692 -12.07 -15.38 25.10
C GLY A 692 -10.61 -15.82 25.23
N GLY A 693 -10.08 -16.42 24.16
CA GLY A 693 -8.72 -16.96 24.09
C GLY A 693 -7.98 -16.63 22.80
N ASN A 694 -8.36 -15.55 22.10
CA ASN A 694 -7.77 -15.18 20.81
C ASN A 694 -6.27 -14.84 20.89
N PHE A 695 -5.76 -14.62 22.11
CA PHE A 695 -4.34 -14.41 22.38
C PHE A 695 -3.48 -15.67 22.24
N HIS A 696 -4.10 -16.85 22.12
CA HIS A 696 -3.38 -18.11 22.09
C HIS A 696 -2.82 -18.36 20.68
N ALA A 697 -1.51 -18.26 20.54
CA ALA A 697 -0.82 -18.21 19.25
C ALA A 697 -0.61 -19.59 18.58
N GLU A 698 -1.49 -20.58 18.82
CA GLU A 698 -1.34 -21.94 18.29
C GLU A 698 -1.26 -21.98 16.75
N PRO A 699 -2.09 -21.22 16.01
CA PRO A 699 -1.99 -21.19 14.55
C PRO A 699 -0.64 -20.65 14.07
N VAL A 700 -0.09 -19.65 14.77
CA VAL A 700 1.23 -19.07 14.48
C VAL A 700 2.33 -20.08 14.79
N ALA A 701 2.22 -20.84 15.88
CA ALA A 701 3.17 -21.89 16.22
C ALA A 701 3.22 -22.99 15.14
N PHE A 702 2.06 -23.43 14.65
CA PHE A 702 1.99 -24.38 13.53
C PHE A 702 2.58 -23.80 12.24
N ALA A 703 2.27 -22.54 11.91
CA ALA A 703 2.86 -21.88 10.74
C ALA A 703 4.38 -21.79 10.85
N ALA A 704 4.91 -21.43 12.02
CA ALA A 704 6.34 -21.38 12.27
C ALA A 704 7.00 -22.76 12.17
N ASP A 705 6.37 -23.81 12.71
CA ASP A 705 6.87 -25.18 12.58
C ASP A 705 6.83 -25.68 11.13
N MET A 706 5.80 -25.31 10.35
CA MET A 706 5.76 -25.58 8.89
C MET A 706 6.92 -24.91 8.16
N ILE A 707 7.20 -23.63 8.44
CA ILE A 707 8.31 -22.88 7.83
C ILE A 707 9.65 -23.53 8.22
N ALA A 708 9.80 -23.96 9.47
CA ALA A 708 11.00 -24.67 9.91
C ALA A 708 11.26 -25.98 9.17
N LEU A 709 10.20 -26.77 8.95
CA LEU A 709 10.27 -28.00 8.14
C LEU A 709 10.67 -27.66 6.70
N ALA A 710 10.09 -26.59 6.13
CA ALA A 710 10.44 -26.10 4.81
C ALA A 710 11.93 -25.72 4.72
N ILE A 711 12.45 -24.90 5.64
CA ILE A 711 13.87 -24.53 5.69
C ILE A 711 14.77 -25.78 5.78
N CYS A 712 14.40 -26.76 6.61
CA CYS A 712 15.15 -28.00 6.75
C CYS A 712 15.18 -28.82 5.47
N GLU A 713 14.05 -28.98 4.79
CA GLU A 713 13.98 -29.78 3.58
C GLU A 713 14.71 -29.10 2.41
N ILE A 714 14.66 -27.76 2.31
CA ILE A 714 15.47 -27.00 1.34
C ILE A 714 16.96 -27.27 1.56
N GLY A 715 17.45 -27.07 2.80
CA GLY A 715 18.87 -27.30 3.12
C GLY A 715 19.27 -28.76 2.97
N SER A 716 18.42 -29.70 3.39
CA SER A 716 18.65 -31.14 3.33
C SER A 716 18.81 -31.61 1.88
N ILE A 717 17.90 -31.24 0.97
CA ILE A 717 18.01 -31.66 -0.42
C ILE A 717 19.19 -30.98 -1.15
N ALA A 718 19.49 -29.72 -0.83
CA ALA A 718 20.66 -29.01 -1.35
C ALA A 718 21.97 -29.68 -0.93
N GLU A 719 22.13 -30.00 0.36
CA GLU A 719 23.32 -30.68 0.88
C GLU A 719 23.47 -32.09 0.28
N ARG A 720 22.37 -32.83 0.07
CA ARG A 720 22.42 -34.12 -0.63
C ARG A 720 22.87 -34.00 -2.09
N ARG A 721 22.66 -32.86 -2.75
CA ARG A 721 23.24 -32.58 -4.07
C ARG A 721 24.73 -32.27 -3.98
N VAL A 722 25.16 -31.48 -3.00
CA VAL A 722 26.61 -31.26 -2.72
C VAL A 722 27.33 -32.59 -2.48
N ALA A 723 26.80 -33.43 -1.59
CA ALA A 723 27.37 -34.73 -1.26
C ALA A 723 27.43 -35.67 -2.50
N MET A 724 26.46 -35.57 -3.41
CA MET A 724 26.46 -36.33 -4.66
C MET A 724 27.51 -35.81 -5.64
N LEU A 725 27.66 -34.49 -5.78
CA LEU A 725 28.62 -33.88 -6.71
C LEU A 725 30.08 -34.18 -6.34
N VAL A 726 30.40 -34.22 -5.05
CA VAL A 726 31.77 -34.50 -4.58
C VAL A 726 32.15 -35.98 -4.65
N ASP A 727 31.18 -36.88 -4.81
CA ASP A 727 31.40 -38.32 -4.94
C ASP A 727 31.58 -38.71 -6.43
N PRO A 728 32.78 -39.14 -6.86
CA PRO A 728 33.03 -39.49 -8.25
C PRO A 728 32.21 -40.70 -8.73
N ALA A 729 31.77 -41.59 -7.82
CA ALA A 729 30.98 -42.76 -8.16
C ALA A 729 29.53 -42.39 -8.54
N LEU A 730 29.05 -41.23 -8.12
CA LEU A 730 27.69 -40.75 -8.38
C LEU A 730 27.68 -39.63 -9.43
N SER A 731 28.66 -38.73 -9.38
CA SER A 731 28.72 -37.54 -10.24
C SER A 731 29.40 -37.76 -11.59
N ASN A 732 30.27 -38.79 -11.71
CA ASN A 732 31.24 -38.93 -12.80
C ASN A 732 32.18 -37.70 -12.97
N LEU A 733 32.33 -36.90 -11.92
CA LEU A 733 33.26 -35.78 -11.83
C LEU A 733 34.52 -36.19 -11.05
N PRO A 734 35.62 -35.40 -11.10
CA PRO A 734 36.76 -35.63 -10.23
C PRO A 734 36.35 -35.63 -8.75
N ALA A 735 36.99 -36.50 -7.95
CA ALA A 735 36.70 -36.61 -6.53
C ALA A 735 36.85 -35.24 -5.84
N PHE A 736 35.84 -34.86 -5.04
CA PHE A 736 35.77 -33.56 -4.35
C PHE A 736 35.89 -32.34 -5.27
N LEU A 737 35.56 -32.49 -6.56
CA LEU A 737 35.53 -31.42 -7.55
C LEU A 737 36.87 -30.69 -7.71
N THR A 738 37.99 -31.38 -7.47
CA THR A 738 39.34 -30.84 -7.71
C THR A 738 40.01 -31.48 -8.93
N PRO A 739 40.76 -30.71 -9.76
CA PRO A 739 41.50 -31.28 -10.89
C PRO A 739 42.59 -32.27 -10.50
N GLN A 740 43.13 -32.20 -9.28
CA GLN A 740 44.23 -33.04 -8.79
C GLN A 740 43.92 -33.65 -7.42
N PRO A 741 43.01 -34.66 -7.37
CA PRO A 741 42.61 -35.29 -6.12
C PRO A 741 43.79 -36.00 -5.44
N GLY A 742 43.88 -35.91 -4.12
CA GLY A 742 44.94 -36.50 -3.30
C GLY A 742 46.08 -35.54 -2.95
N LEU A 743 46.34 -34.53 -3.80
CA LEU A 743 47.15 -33.36 -3.44
C LEU A 743 46.28 -32.22 -2.91
N ASN A 744 45.11 -32.02 -3.51
CA ASN A 744 44.11 -31.04 -3.11
C ASN A 744 42.91 -31.75 -2.47
N SER A 745 42.31 -31.09 -1.48
CA SER A 745 41.10 -31.54 -0.78
C SER A 745 39.83 -31.01 -1.43
N GLY A 746 39.91 -29.94 -2.22
CA GLY A 746 38.78 -29.40 -2.97
C GLY A 746 37.57 -29.08 -2.08
N PHE A 747 36.41 -29.58 -2.49
CA PHE A 747 35.13 -29.38 -1.81
C PHE A 747 34.86 -30.34 -0.64
N MET A 748 35.87 -31.10 -0.18
CA MET A 748 35.72 -32.04 0.94
C MET A 748 35.23 -31.37 2.23
N ILE A 749 35.86 -30.28 2.66
CA ILE A 749 35.49 -29.58 3.90
C ILE A 749 34.28 -28.63 3.73
N PRO A 750 34.09 -27.96 2.57
CA PRO A 750 32.82 -27.30 2.26
C PRO A 750 31.61 -28.24 2.41
N GLN A 751 31.69 -29.49 1.93
CA GLN A 751 30.63 -30.49 2.16
C GLN A 751 30.39 -30.75 3.66
N VAL A 752 31.45 -30.91 4.46
CA VAL A 752 31.34 -31.11 5.91
C VAL A 752 30.65 -29.92 6.58
N THR A 753 30.95 -28.70 6.14
CA THR A 753 30.31 -27.47 6.63
C THR A 753 28.82 -27.47 6.31
N ALA A 754 28.43 -27.78 5.07
CA ALA A 754 27.02 -27.90 4.68
C ALA A 754 26.29 -28.96 5.51
N ALA A 755 26.91 -30.13 5.73
CA ALA A 755 26.34 -31.19 6.55
C ALA A 755 26.12 -30.77 8.02
N ALA A 756 27.07 -30.01 8.60
CA ALA A 756 26.94 -29.49 9.96
C ALA A 756 25.76 -28.51 10.09
N LEU A 757 25.63 -27.57 9.16
CA LEU A 757 24.53 -26.58 9.13
C LEU A 757 23.15 -27.25 8.99
N VAL A 758 23.03 -28.24 8.09
CA VAL A 758 21.79 -29.04 7.96
C VAL A 758 21.49 -29.82 9.24
N SER A 759 22.50 -30.40 9.88
CA SER A 759 22.32 -31.15 11.13
C SER A 759 21.88 -30.25 12.28
N GLU A 760 22.34 -29.00 12.33
CA GLU A 760 21.87 -28.02 13.30
C GLU A 760 20.40 -27.65 13.03
N ASN A 761 20.04 -27.37 11.78
CA ASN A 761 18.67 -27.07 11.40
C ASN A 761 17.70 -28.21 11.74
N LYS A 762 18.10 -29.47 11.55
CA LYS A 762 17.30 -30.64 11.94
C LYS A 762 16.97 -30.67 13.43
N GLN A 763 17.92 -30.31 14.29
CA GLN A 763 17.66 -30.23 15.74
C GLN A 763 16.68 -29.09 16.03
N ARG A 764 16.89 -27.93 15.39
CA ARG A 764 16.03 -26.76 15.55
C ARG A 764 14.61 -27.00 15.02
N ALA A 765 14.40 -27.85 14.01
CA ALA A 765 13.10 -28.16 13.43
C ALA A 765 12.17 -29.06 14.25
N THR A 766 12.61 -29.49 15.44
CA THR A 766 11.69 -30.10 16.41
C THR A 766 10.52 -29.14 16.64
N PRO A 767 9.25 -29.57 16.44
CA PRO A 767 8.10 -28.67 16.57
C PRO A 767 8.08 -28.02 17.95
N ALA A 768 8.02 -26.69 18.00
CA ALA A 768 7.87 -25.99 19.27
C ALA A 768 6.43 -26.06 19.78
N SER A 769 5.45 -26.15 18.86
CA SER A 769 4.01 -26.20 19.17
C SER A 769 3.57 -27.42 19.98
N VAL A 770 4.37 -28.49 20.03
CA VAL A 770 4.01 -29.70 20.80
C VAL A 770 4.54 -29.64 22.25
N ASP A 771 5.29 -28.60 22.60
CA ASP A 771 5.73 -28.35 23.97
C ASP A 771 4.81 -27.34 24.67
N SER A 772 4.57 -27.56 25.96
CA SER A 772 3.71 -26.71 26.77
C SER A 772 4.07 -26.88 28.25
N ILE A 773 4.33 -25.76 28.92
CA ILE A 773 4.66 -25.73 30.35
C ILE A 773 3.61 -24.85 31.04
N PRO A 774 2.80 -25.40 31.97
CA PRO A 774 1.84 -24.62 32.74
C PRO A 774 2.51 -23.47 33.50
N THR A 775 1.99 -22.26 33.35
CA THR A 775 2.44 -21.06 34.07
C THR A 775 1.31 -20.47 34.91
N SER A 776 1.61 -19.39 35.66
CA SER A 776 0.61 -18.68 36.47
C SER A 776 -0.21 -19.58 37.42
N ALA A 777 0.47 -20.55 38.05
CA ALA A 777 -0.13 -21.55 38.95
C ALA A 777 -1.26 -22.39 38.33
N ASN A 778 -1.05 -22.83 37.08
CA ASN A 778 -1.99 -23.59 36.24
C ASN A 778 -3.22 -22.81 35.79
N GLN A 779 -3.23 -21.48 35.89
CA GLN A 779 -4.25 -20.68 35.23
C GLN A 779 -3.97 -20.56 33.72
N GLU A 780 -2.70 -20.57 33.34
CA GLU A 780 -2.21 -20.67 31.96
C GLU A 780 -1.63 -22.08 31.79
N ASP A 781 -2.50 -23.07 31.72
CA ASP A 781 -2.16 -24.50 31.74
C ASP A 781 -1.81 -25.08 30.36
N HIS A 782 -2.10 -24.34 29.28
CA HIS A 782 -1.72 -24.66 27.92
C HIS A 782 -1.18 -23.43 27.20
N VAL A 783 -0.06 -23.59 26.49
CA VAL A 783 0.65 -22.52 25.78
C VAL A 783 1.13 -23.03 24.42
N SER A 784 1.32 -22.13 23.45
CA SER A 784 1.68 -22.51 22.08
C SER A 784 3.17 -22.58 21.78
N MET A 785 4.00 -21.95 22.61
CA MET A 785 5.43 -21.73 22.35
C MET A 785 5.73 -21.02 21.01
N ALA A 786 4.74 -20.31 20.43
CA ALA A 786 4.86 -19.68 19.10
C ALA A 786 6.07 -18.75 18.99
N ALA A 787 6.36 -17.95 20.03
CA ALA A 787 7.49 -17.03 20.01
C ALA A 787 8.84 -17.75 19.90
N HIS A 788 8.99 -18.89 20.59
CA HIS A 788 10.18 -19.73 20.46
C HIS A 788 10.26 -20.39 19.07
N GLY A 789 9.13 -20.90 18.59
CA GLY A 789 9.01 -21.52 17.27
C GLY A 789 9.29 -20.54 16.12
N ALA A 790 8.90 -19.28 16.25
CA ALA A 790 9.05 -18.25 15.23
C ALA A 790 10.45 -17.64 15.22
N ARG A 791 11.01 -17.28 16.39
CA ARG A 791 12.32 -16.59 16.46
C ARG A 791 13.49 -17.42 15.94
N ARG A 792 13.37 -18.76 15.94
CA ARG A 792 14.43 -19.67 15.44
C ARG A 792 14.55 -19.67 13.91
N LEU A 793 13.54 -19.16 13.19
CA LEU A 793 13.48 -19.28 11.73
C LEU A 793 14.56 -18.47 11.02
N LEU A 794 14.88 -17.26 11.48
CA LEU A 794 15.93 -16.43 10.87
C LEU A 794 17.32 -17.07 10.98
N ASP A 795 17.65 -17.64 12.15
CA ASP A 795 18.90 -18.41 12.32
C ASP A 795 18.93 -19.63 11.39
N MET A 796 17.82 -20.36 11.30
CA MET A 796 17.73 -21.53 10.43
C MET A 796 17.85 -21.15 8.95
N ALA A 797 17.26 -20.03 8.54
CA ALA A 797 17.37 -19.50 7.19
C ALA A 797 18.81 -19.09 6.88
N ALA A 798 19.53 -18.45 7.82
CA ALA A 798 20.95 -18.14 7.66
C ALA A 798 21.81 -19.39 7.43
N ASN A 799 21.57 -20.46 8.20
CA ASN A 799 22.23 -21.75 7.98
C ASN A 799 21.90 -22.33 6.60
N CYS A 800 20.64 -22.26 6.18
CA CYS A 800 20.19 -22.75 4.87
C CYS A 800 20.83 -21.95 3.71
N ALA A 801 20.95 -20.62 3.85
CA ALA A 801 21.64 -19.76 2.90
C ALA A 801 23.09 -20.20 2.69
N GLY A 802 23.81 -20.52 3.77
CA GLY A 802 25.17 -21.05 3.70
C GLY A 802 25.26 -22.38 2.96
N VAL A 803 24.29 -23.28 3.17
CA VAL A 803 24.21 -24.56 2.45
C VAL A 803 23.98 -24.35 0.95
N ILE A 804 23.04 -23.47 0.58
CA ILE A 804 22.75 -23.12 -0.82
C ILE A 804 23.96 -22.41 -1.47
N GLY A 805 24.68 -21.56 -0.73
CA GLY A 805 25.92 -20.93 -1.20
C GLY A 805 27.02 -21.95 -1.51
N ILE A 806 27.21 -22.95 -0.65
CA ILE A 806 28.13 -24.06 -0.91
C ILE A 806 27.68 -24.89 -2.12
N GLU A 807 26.37 -25.12 -2.27
CA GLU A 807 25.81 -25.78 -3.44
C GLU A 807 26.10 -25.01 -4.72
N LEU A 808 25.88 -23.69 -4.72
CA LEU A 808 26.16 -22.81 -5.86
C LEU A 808 27.63 -22.94 -6.30
N LEU A 809 28.57 -22.94 -5.35
CA LEU A 809 29.99 -23.14 -5.61
C LEU A 809 30.29 -24.51 -6.22
N ALA A 810 29.77 -25.58 -5.61
CA ALA A 810 30.01 -26.95 -6.04
C ALA A 810 29.40 -27.24 -7.42
N ALA A 811 28.17 -26.78 -7.66
CA ALA A 811 27.48 -26.95 -8.91
C ALA A 811 28.17 -26.20 -10.05
N ALA A 812 28.57 -24.94 -9.83
CA ALA A 812 29.32 -24.20 -10.83
C ALA A 812 30.67 -24.86 -11.13
N GLN A 813 31.40 -25.34 -10.11
CA GLN A 813 32.66 -26.07 -10.29
C GLN A 813 32.44 -27.37 -11.08
N GLY A 814 31.36 -28.11 -10.79
CA GLY A 814 31.01 -29.31 -11.52
C GLY A 814 30.74 -29.05 -13.01
N CYS A 815 30.02 -27.97 -13.32
CA CYS A 815 29.81 -27.56 -14.70
C CYS A 815 31.11 -27.14 -15.41
N ASP A 816 32.09 -26.58 -14.70
CA ASP A 816 33.39 -26.19 -15.28
C ASP A 816 34.18 -27.40 -15.83
N PHE A 817 33.92 -28.62 -15.34
CA PHE A 817 34.56 -29.83 -15.86
C PHE A 817 33.99 -30.33 -17.20
N HIS A 818 32.84 -29.81 -17.65
CA HIS A 818 32.21 -30.21 -18.92
C HIS A 818 32.72 -29.40 -20.09
N ALA A 819 34.04 -29.38 -20.29
CA ALA A 819 34.68 -28.62 -21.36
C ALA A 819 34.03 -28.89 -22.74
N GLY A 820 33.67 -27.81 -23.44
CA GLY A 820 33.02 -27.86 -24.75
C GLY A 820 31.49 -27.96 -24.73
N LEU A 821 30.85 -27.98 -23.56
CA LEU A 821 29.39 -27.96 -23.42
C LEU A 821 28.95 -26.73 -22.59
N ALA A 822 27.93 -26.02 -23.07
CA ALA A 822 27.29 -24.92 -22.34
C ALA A 822 25.99 -25.39 -21.67
N SER A 823 25.67 -24.80 -20.52
CA SER A 823 24.34 -24.91 -19.90
C SER A 823 23.32 -24.05 -20.67
N SER A 824 22.15 -23.80 -20.09
CA SER A 824 21.20 -22.82 -20.62
C SER A 824 21.69 -21.39 -20.36
N ASP A 825 21.23 -20.43 -21.16
CA ASP A 825 21.58 -19.01 -20.97
C ASP A 825 21.27 -18.49 -19.55
N ALA A 826 20.16 -18.96 -18.96
CA ALA A 826 19.76 -18.56 -17.62
C ALA A 826 20.76 -19.03 -16.57
N LEU A 827 21.22 -20.26 -16.66
CA LEU A 827 22.15 -20.85 -15.70
C LEU A 827 23.59 -20.42 -15.96
N GLU A 828 23.97 -20.17 -17.21
CA GLU A 828 25.26 -19.56 -17.54
C GLU A 828 25.38 -18.14 -16.98
N ARG A 829 24.32 -17.33 -17.00
CA ARG A 829 24.34 -16.02 -16.33
C ARG A 829 24.62 -16.13 -14.83
N VAL A 830 24.06 -17.14 -14.16
CA VAL A 830 24.29 -17.39 -12.73
C VAL A 830 25.73 -17.86 -12.48
N ARG A 831 26.23 -18.80 -13.29
CA ARG A 831 27.64 -19.26 -13.21
C ARG A 831 28.61 -18.13 -13.45
N ALA A 832 28.38 -17.34 -14.51
CA ALA A 832 29.21 -16.20 -14.83
C ALA A 832 29.18 -15.18 -13.68
N ARG A 833 28.01 -14.94 -13.08
CA ARG A 833 27.85 -14.06 -11.92
C ARG A 833 28.71 -14.50 -10.74
N LEU A 834 28.59 -15.77 -10.37
CA LEU A 834 29.42 -16.35 -9.32
C LEU A 834 30.90 -16.23 -9.64
N ARG A 835 31.31 -16.57 -10.88
CA ARG A 835 32.72 -16.65 -11.29
C ARG A 835 33.47 -15.33 -11.26
N ARG A 836 32.75 -14.20 -11.22
CA ARG A 836 33.39 -12.88 -11.15
C ARG A 836 33.75 -12.48 -9.72
N GLU A 837 33.11 -13.08 -8.72
CA GLU A 837 33.51 -12.97 -7.30
C GLU A 837 34.34 -14.17 -6.84
N VAL A 838 34.03 -15.36 -7.35
CA VAL A 838 34.64 -16.62 -6.92
C VAL A 838 35.18 -17.40 -8.13
N PRO A 839 36.50 -17.36 -8.39
CA PRO A 839 37.10 -18.04 -9.54
C PRO A 839 36.95 -19.57 -9.44
N THR A 840 37.09 -20.29 -10.56
CA THR A 840 37.18 -21.75 -10.57
C THR A 840 38.28 -22.24 -9.61
N LEU A 841 38.07 -23.38 -8.99
CA LEU A 841 39.04 -23.96 -8.06
C LEU A 841 40.03 -24.85 -8.80
N ASP A 842 41.24 -24.34 -9.02
CA ASP A 842 42.34 -25.11 -9.65
C ASP A 842 43.18 -25.87 -8.61
N HIS A 843 43.46 -25.23 -7.46
CA HIS A 843 44.20 -25.75 -6.32
C HIS A 843 43.54 -25.27 -5.02
N ASP A 844 43.83 -25.94 -3.91
CA ASP A 844 43.30 -25.56 -2.60
C ASP A 844 43.67 -24.11 -2.26
N ARG A 845 42.69 -23.35 -1.78
CA ARG A 845 42.84 -21.99 -1.27
C ARG A 845 42.00 -21.80 -0.01
N HIS A 846 42.14 -20.64 0.63
CA HIS A 846 41.30 -20.28 1.76
C HIS A 846 39.84 -20.18 1.29
N PHE A 847 39.02 -21.17 1.64
CA PHE A 847 37.69 -21.37 1.08
C PHE A 847 36.60 -20.50 1.73
N HIS A 848 36.85 -19.99 2.93
CA HIS A 848 35.85 -19.23 3.69
C HIS A 848 35.34 -17.97 2.97
N PRO A 849 36.19 -17.10 2.37
CA PRO A 849 35.72 -15.96 1.58
C PRO A 849 34.84 -16.35 0.39
N ASP A 850 35.13 -17.48 -0.26
CA ASP A 850 34.32 -17.99 -1.37
C ASP A 850 32.90 -18.35 -0.91
N ILE A 851 32.78 -18.96 0.28
CA ILE A 851 31.49 -19.31 0.90
C ILE A 851 30.73 -18.05 1.29
N GLU A 852 31.38 -17.06 1.88
CA GLU A 852 30.74 -15.79 2.24
C GLU A 852 30.19 -15.06 1.01
N ALA A 853 31.00 -14.95 -0.06
CA ALA A 853 30.59 -14.33 -1.31
C ALA A 853 29.39 -15.07 -1.95
N ALA A 854 29.47 -16.40 -2.06
CA ALA A 854 28.36 -17.19 -2.61
C ALA A 854 27.08 -17.10 -1.75
N THR A 855 27.22 -17.09 -0.42
CA THR A 855 26.10 -16.93 0.51
C THR A 855 25.46 -15.54 0.37
N ALA A 856 26.26 -14.49 0.20
CA ALA A 856 25.75 -13.15 -0.08
C ALA A 856 24.99 -13.10 -1.40
N LEU A 857 25.50 -13.75 -2.46
CA LEU A 857 24.79 -13.84 -3.75
C LEU A 857 23.44 -14.55 -3.65
N VAL A 858 23.37 -15.64 -2.87
CA VAL A 858 22.12 -16.37 -2.61
C VAL A 858 21.06 -15.48 -1.94
N ARG A 859 21.50 -14.56 -1.08
CA ARG A 859 20.61 -13.62 -0.37
C ARG A 859 20.36 -12.33 -1.14
N ALA A 860 21.09 -12.06 -2.22
CA ALA A 860 20.99 -10.81 -2.98
C ALA A 860 20.09 -10.94 -4.20
N GLY A 861 18.92 -10.29 -4.17
CA GLY A 861 18.08 -10.11 -5.37
C GLY A 861 18.71 -9.13 -6.39
N THR A 862 18.45 -9.33 -7.69
CA THR A 862 18.68 -8.32 -8.75
C THR A 862 17.56 -7.29 -8.82
N VAL A 863 16.38 -7.67 -8.33
CA VAL A 863 15.25 -6.80 -8.06
C VAL A 863 14.83 -7.06 -6.62
N HIS A 864 14.76 -6.00 -5.82
CA HIS A 864 14.06 -5.99 -4.56
C HIS A 864 12.79 -5.15 -4.73
N PRO A 865 11.60 -5.77 -4.85
CA PRO A 865 10.35 -5.03 -4.99
C PRO A 865 10.05 -4.22 -3.72
N GLY A 866 9.80 -2.92 -3.88
CA GLY A 866 9.38 -2.02 -2.82
C GLY A 866 7.89 -1.67 -2.90
N THR A 867 7.37 -1.02 -1.87
CA THR A 867 5.97 -0.55 -1.81
C THR A 867 5.82 0.93 -2.13
N ALA A 868 6.89 1.73 -2.09
CA ALA A 868 6.85 3.17 -2.31
C ALA A 868 6.96 3.52 -3.81
N PRO A 869 6.48 4.71 -4.25
CA PRO A 869 6.54 5.16 -5.66
C PRO A 869 7.96 5.61 -6.10
N LEU A 870 8.99 4.88 -5.69
CA LEU A 870 10.39 5.15 -5.96
C LEU A 870 11.10 3.87 -6.40
N ILE A 871 11.78 3.94 -7.53
CA ILE A 871 12.69 2.91 -8.01
C ILE A 871 14.11 3.50 -7.96
N VAL A 872 15.03 2.81 -7.30
CA VAL A 872 16.47 3.14 -7.32
C VAL A 872 17.17 2.12 -8.20
N ALA A 873 17.67 2.58 -9.34
CA ALA A 873 18.36 1.76 -10.33
C ALA A 873 19.89 1.91 -10.19
N PHE A 874 20.59 0.78 -10.25
CA PHE A 874 22.05 0.68 -10.16
C PHE A 874 22.60 0.03 -11.44
N PRO A 875 22.79 0.81 -12.53
CA PRO A 875 23.16 0.27 -13.83
C PRO A 875 24.64 -0.13 -13.93
N HIS A 876 25.52 0.42 -13.08
CA HIS A 876 26.97 0.30 -13.25
C HIS A 876 27.72 -0.22 -12.02
N THR A 877 27.03 -0.70 -10.98
CA THR A 877 27.64 -1.31 -9.79
C THR A 877 28.24 -2.69 -10.05
N GLY A 878 28.00 -3.22 -11.24
CA GLY A 878 28.39 -4.56 -11.64
C GLY A 878 29.87 -4.74 -12.01
N THR A 879 30.44 -5.94 -11.78
CA THR A 879 31.90 -6.19 -11.93
C THR A 879 32.30 -7.47 -12.69
N ASP A 880 31.47 -8.50 -12.74
CA ASP A 880 30.55 -8.52 -13.85
C ASP A 880 31.06 -8.66 -15.33
N LEU A 881 32.16 -9.33 -15.74
CA LEU A 881 32.68 -9.30 -17.16
C LEU A 881 32.04 -10.21 -18.25
N ALA A 882 30.97 -10.92 -17.92
CA ALA A 882 30.22 -11.88 -18.73
C ALA A 882 31.11 -12.97 -19.35
N ASP A 883 30.70 -13.50 -20.49
CA ASP A 883 31.46 -14.39 -21.37
C ASP A 883 32.28 -13.60 -22.40
N VAL A 884 32.53 -12.31 -22.16
CA VAL A 884 33.26 -11.44 -23.11
C VAL A 884 34.76 -11.68 -23.02
N GLU A 885 35.31 -12.27 -24.07
CA GLU A 885 36.75 -12.48 -24.24
C GLU A 885 37.46 -11.24 -24.80
N GLY A 886 38.79 -11.24 -24.75
CA GLY A 886 39.63 -10.23 -25.42
C GLY A 886 39.99 -8.99 -24.58
N PHE A 887 39.44 -8.84 -23.37
CA PHE A 887 39.87 -7.74 -22.48
C PHE A 887 41.37 -7.81 -22.16
N ILE A 888 42.06 -6.66 -22.11
CA ILE A 888 43.48 -6.56 -21.75
C ILE A 888 43.71 -7.08 -20.34
N SER A 889 42.92 -6.60 -19.38
CA SER A 889 42.94 -7.02 -17.98
C SER A 889 41.52 -6.98 -17.39
N PRO A 890 41.14 -7.97 -16.56
CA PRO A 890 39.90 -7.91 -15.79
C PRO A 890 39.82 -6.67 -14.90
N TRP A 891 40.95 -6.21 -14.35
CA TRP A 891 40.98 -5.01 -13.53
C TRP A 891 40.63 -3.77 -14.36
N LEU A 892 41.26 -3.57 -15.52
CA LEU A 892 40.93 -2.46 -16.44
C LEU A 892 39.44 -2.49 -16.84
N ALA A 893 38.90 -3.67 -17.13
CA ALA A 893 37.50 -3.83 -17.49
C ALA A 893 36.50 -3.58 -16.33
N ARG A 894 36.98 -3.49 -15.08
CA ARG A 894 36.20 -3.19 -13.87
C ARG A 894 36.49 -1.80 -13.30
N GLN A 895 37.58 -1.17 -13.72
CA GLN A 895 38.12 0.06 -13.14
C GLN A 895 37.06 1.17 -13.01
N ASP A 896 36.21 1.29 -14.03
CA ASP A 896 35.20 2.34 -14.16
C ASP A 896 33.79 1.94 -13.67
N ALA A 897 33.70 0.87 -12.87
CA ALA A 897 32.45 0.51 -12.19
C ALA A 897 32.08 1.54 -11.11
N ASP A 898 30.80 1.61 -10.78
CA ASP A 898 30.25 2.49 -9.76
C ASP A 898 30.39 1.80 -8.39
N TRP A 899 31.64 1.75 -7.91
CA TRP A 899 32.05 0.96 -6.76
C TRP A 899 31.25 1.27 -5.49
N TRP A 900 30.62 0.25 -4.90
CA TRP A 900 29.89 0.32 -3.62
C TRP A 900 28.64 1.21 -3.62
N ILE A 901 28.14 1.67 -4.76
CA ILE A 901 26.95 2.51 -4.81
C ILE A 901 25.69 1.77 -4.33
N ASP A 902 25.53 0.49 -4.66
CA ASP A 902 24.41 -0.32 -4.14
C ASP A 902 24.47 -0.47 -2.61
N GLN A 903 25.68 -0.59 -2.05
CA GLN A 903 25.88 -0.60 -0.60
C GLN A 903 25.63 0.77 0.06
N LEU A 904 26.05 1.86 -0.60
CA LEU A 904 25.81 3.23 -0.14
C LEU A 904 24.31 3.53 -0.04
N TYR A 905 23.54 3.13 -1.05
CA TYR A 905 22.09 3.28 -1.11
C TYR A 905 21.31 2.14 -0.43
N GLY A 906 21.97 1.23 0.31
CA GLY A 906 21.31 0.07 0.93
C GLY A 906 20.14 0.45 1.85
N PHE A 907 20.12 1.67 2.38
CA PHE A 907 19.01 2.21 3.18
C PHE A 907 17.72 2.45 2.38
N ALA A 908 17.78 2.53 1.04
CA ALA A 908 16.62 2.82 0.19
C ALA A 908 15.52 1.76 0.32
N VAL A 909 15.88 0.50 0.59
CA VAL A 909 14.93 -0.57 0.91
C VAL A 909 14.11 -0.22 2.16
N GLY A 910 14.73 0.39 3.18
CA GLY A 910 14.05 0.85 4.39
C GLY A 910 13.07 2.00 4.15
N LEU A 911 13.24 2.76 3.06
CA LEU A 911 12.27 3.77 2.60
C LEU A 911 11.11 3.16 1.79
N GLY A 912 11.08 1.83 1.65
CA GLY A 912 10.11 1.11 0.83
C GLY A 912 10.38 1.22 -0.67
N ALA A 913 11.53 1.74 -1.10
CA ALA A 913 11.85 1.85 -2.53
C ALA A 913 12.09 0.48 -3.17
N THR A 914 11.68 0.34 -4.43
CA THR A 914 12.15 -0.77 -5.26
C THR A 914 13.61 -0.54 -5.60
N THR A 915 14.46 -1.56 -5.49
CA THR A 915 15.85 -1.47 -5.98
C THR A 915 16.08 -2.45 -7.11
N ILE A 916 16.77 -2.00 -8.16
CA ILE A 916 17.07 -2.81 -9.35
C ILE A 916 18.54 -2.63 -9.68
N ARG A 917 19.29 -3.72 -9.77
CA ARG A 917 20.70 -3.69 -10.19
C ARG A 917 20.98 -4.70 -11.28
N THR A 918 21.89 -4.34 -12.18
CA THR A 918 22.57 -5.33 -12.99
C THR A 918 23.83 -5.77 -12.27
N THR A 919 24.17 -7.05 -12.40
CA THR A 919 25.46 -7.51 -11.93
C THR A 919 26.56 -7.13 -12.92
N LEU A 920 26.25 -6.88 -14.20
CA LEU A 920 27.19 -6.69 -15.31
C LEU A 920 28.07 -5.45 -15.19
N SER A 921 29.37 -5.60 -15.50
CA SER A 921 30.28 -4.47 -15.68
C SER A 921 29.86 -3.69 -16.91
N ARG A 922 29.92 -2.36 -16.80
CA ARG A 922 29.65 -1.45 -17.90
C ARG A 922 30.54 -1.69 -19.12
N SER A 923 31.73 -2.28 -18.94
CA SER A 923 32.65 -2.60 -20.04
C SER A 923 32.14 -3.76 -20.91
N VAL A 924 31.28 -4.63 -20.38
CA VAL A 924 30.58 -5.66 -21.15
C VAL A 924 29.56 -4.99 -22.06
N ILE A 925 28.64 -4.27 -21.43
CA ILE A 925 27.63 -3.43 -22.06
C ILE A 925 27.20 -2.39 -21.04
N ASP A 926 27.23 -1.12 -21.44
CA ASP A 926 26.77 -0.03 -20.61
C ASP A 926 25.24 0.07 -20.78
N VAL A 927 24.50 -0.48 -19.83
CA VAL A 927 23.02 -0.49 -19.83
C VAL A 927 22.40 0.91 -19.70
N ASN A 928 23.21 1.95 -19.51
CA ASN A 928 22.76 3.34 -19.53
C ASN A 928 23.20 4.10 -20.80
N ARG A 929 23.52 3.38 -21.89
CA ARG A 929 23.77 3.94 -23.23
C ARG A 929 22.64 3.63 -24.20
N ASP A 930 22.52 4.45 -25.24
CA ASP A 930 21.50 4.25 -26.27
C ASP A 930 21.76 2.90 -27.00
N PRO A 931 20.76 2.01 -27.06
CA PRO A 931 20.90 0.67 -27.65
C PRO A 931 21.11 0.68 -29.17
N SER A 932 20.98 1.84 -29.84
CA SER A 932 21.34 2.05 -31.24
C SER A 932 22.82 2.38 -31.46
N GLY A 933 23.56 2.70 -30.39
CA GLY A 933 24.96 3.15 -30.45
C GLY A 933 25.15 4.63 -30.75
N VAL A 934 24.07 5.40 -30.90
CA VAL A 934 24.14 6.86 -31.07
C VAL A 934 24.60 7.50 -29.76
N SER A 935 25.62 8.38 -29.82
CA SER A 935 26.07 9.10 -28.63
C SER A 935 24.98 10.05 -28.13
N LEU A 936 24.65 9.94 -26.84
CA LEU A 936 23.74 10.85 -26.14
C LEU A 936 24.33 12.26 -25.92
N TYR A 937 25.64 12.43 -26.16
CA TYR A 937 26.38 13.68 -26.00
C TYR A 937 27.28 13.96 -27.24
N PRO A 938 26.70 14.34 -28.39
CA PRO A 938 27.46 14.56 -29.61
C PRO A 938 28.59 15.58 -29.41
N GLY A 939 29.80 15.25 -29.87
CA GLY A 939 30.97 16.13 -29.78
C GLY A 939 31.69 16.12 -28.42
N GLN A 940 31.22 15.32 -27.45
CA GLN A 940 31.92 15.09 -26.18
C GLN A 940 32.54 13.69 -26.14
N ALA A 941 33.61 13.52 -25.38
CA ALA A 941 34.19 12.19 -25.15
C ALA A 941 33.21 11.35 -24.31
N THR A 942 32.70 10.26 -24.87
CA THR A 942 31.81 9.29 -24.21
C THR A 942 32.27 7.87 -24.51
N THR A 943 31.97 6.94 -23.61
CA THR A 943 32.11 5.50 -23.91
C THR A 943 30.98 5.01 -24.80
N GLU A 944 31.25 4.00 -25.63
CA GLU A 944 30.25 3.35 -26.48
C GLU A 944 29.29 2.45 -25.67
N LEU A 945 28.26 1.91 -26.33
CA LEU A 945 27.36 0.90 -25.75
C LEU A 945 28.13 -0.33 -25.25
N CYS A 946 29.16 -0.76 -25.97
CA CYS A 946 30.16 -1.72 -25.51
C CYS A 946 31.51 -0.99 -25.50
N PRO A 947 31.94 -0.43 -24.34
CA PRO A 947 33.09 0.44 -24.27
C PRO A 947 34.37 -0.20 -24.82
N THR A 948 35.11 0.53 -25.66
CA THR A 948 36.41 0.09 -26.22
C THR A 948 37.61 0.64 -25.46
N THR A 949 37.39 1.66 -24.63
CA THR A 949 38.42 2.31 -23.81
C THR A 949 37.89 2.60 -22.40
N THR A 950 38.79 2.61 -21.41
CA THR A 950 38.49 3.12 -20.06
C THR A 950 38.20 4.61 -20.10
N PHE A 951 37.71 5.16 -18.99
CA PHE A 951 37.55 6.60 -18.81
C PHE A 951 38.85 7.39 -19.00
N ASP A 952 40.02 6.78 -18.77
CA ASP A 952 41.33 7.41 -18.94
C ASP A 952 41.86 7.35 -20.39
N GLY A 953 41.25 6.55 -21.27
CA GLY A 953 41.74 6.37 -22.64
C GLY A 953 42.46 5.06 -22.90
N ASP A 954 42.63 4.23 -21.88
CA ASP A 954 43.31 2.96 -22.03
C ASP A 954 42.46 1.99 -22.84
N PRO A 955 43.04 1.28 -23.83
CA PRO A 955 42.29 0.29 -24.60
C PRO A 955 41.79 -0.83 -23.69
N LEU A 956 40.53 -1.22 -23.85
CA LEU A 956 39.95 -2.32 -23.10
C LEU A 956 40.25 -3.68 -23.73
N TYR A 957 40.46 -3.76 -25.05
CA TYR A 957 40.66 -5.02 -25.78
C TYR A 957 42.08 -5.16 -26.33
N ARG A 958 42.62 -6.39 -26.33
CA ARG A 958 43.95 -6.72 -26.90
C ARG A 958 43.94 -6.68 -28.42
N ASP A 959 42.93 -7.32 -29.02
CA ASP A 959 42.82 -7.52 -30.47
C ASP A 959 41.36 -7.34 -30.92
N GLY A 960 41.07 -6.26 -31.66
CA GLY A 960 39.76 -6.00 -32.26
C GLY A 960 38.70 -5.46 -31.29
N ASN A 961 37.95 -4.44 -31.73
CA ASN A 961 36.79 -3.94 -31.00
C ASN A 961 35.56 -4.83 -31.28
N PRO A 962 34.58 -4.90 -30.37
CA PRO A 962 33.33 -5.62 -30.62
C PRO A 962 32.66 -5.10 -31.89
N ASP A 963 32.31 -6.02 -32.79
CA ASP A 963 31.60 -5.72 -34.02
C ASP A 963 30.08 -5.61 -33.80
N ALA A 964 29.34 -5.34 -34.88
CA ALA A 964 27.90 -5.11 -34.80
C ALA A 964 27.12 -6.36 -34.34
N ASP A 965 27.56 -7.55 -34.71
CA ASP A 965 26.89 -8.80 -34.36
C ASP A 965 27.11 -9.12 -32.87
N GLU A 966 28.33 -8.90 -32.37
CA GLU A 966 28.65 -9.06 -30.96
C GLU A 966 27.90 -8.05 -30.07
N ILE A 967 27.81 -6.79 -30.51
CA ILE A 967 27.02 -5.76 -29.82
C ILE A 967 25.54 -6.16 -29.77
N ALA A 968 24.99 -6.68 -30.87
CA ALA A 968 23.60 -7.13 -30.92
C ALA A 968 23.33 -8.29 -29.95
N ARG A 969 24.23 -9.28 -29.89
CA ARG A 969 24.14 -10.41 -28.94
C ARG A 969 24.15 -9.94 -27.50
N ARG A 970 25.09 -9.06 -27.12
CA ARG A 970 25.15 -8.49 -25.77
C ARG A 970 23.90 -7.70 -25.44
N ARG A 971 23.35 -6.95 -26.40
CA ARG A 971 22.10 -6.22 -26.18
C ARG A 971 20.95 -7.15 -25.83
N GLU A 972 20.79 -8.26 -26.55
CA GLU A 972 19.75 -9.25 -26.24
C GLU A 972 19.98 -9.97 -24.92
N ALA A 973 21.21 -10.40 -24.65
CA ALA A 973 21.53 -11.22 -23.46
C ALA A 973 21.55 -10.43 -22.15
N TYR A 974 21.88 -9.14 -22.20
CA TYR A 974 22.33 -8.38 -21.02
C TYR A 974 21.62 -7.04 -20.85
N PHE A 975 21.41 -6.31 -21.94
CA PHE A 975 20.72 -5.02 -21.90
C PHE A 975 19.21 -5.21 -21.74
N ALA A 976 18.59 -6.02 -22.61
CA ALA A 976 17.15 -6.21 -22.62
C ALA A 976 16.58 -6.76 -21.29
N PRO A 977 17.20 -7.75 -20.60
CA PRO A 977 16.67 -8.25 -19.34
C PRO A 977 16.68 -7.22 -18.20
N TYR A 978 17.73 -6.38 -18.12
CA TYR A 978 17.80 -5.30 -17.14
C TYR A 978 16.67 -4.28 -17.36
N HIS A 979 16.46 -3.87 -18.60
CA HIS A 979 15.41 -2.94 -18.97
C HIS A 979 13.99 -3.52 -18.83
N ALA A 980 13.80 -4.81 -19.08
CA ALA A 980 12.54 -5.49 -18.83
C ALA A 980 12.17 -5.48 -17.33
N ALA A 981 13.16 -5.62 -16.44
CA ALA A 981 12.94 -5.53 -15.00
C ALA A 981 12.52 -4.11 -14.57
N ILE A 982 13.17 -3.07 -15.10
CA ILE A 982 12.77 -1.68 -14.84
C ILE A 982 11.34 -1.43 -15.33
N GLU A 983 11.02 -1.84 -16.55
CA GLU A 983 9.69 -1.66 -17.14
C GLU A 983 8.59 -2.37 -16.33
N ALA A 984 8.84 -3.60 -15.87
CA ALA A 984 7.91 -4.36 -15.04
C ALA A 984 7.62 -3.65 -13.70
N GLU A 985 8.65 -3.12 -13.04
CA GLU A 985 8.49 -2.44 -11.75
C GLU A 985 7.85 -1.06 -11.90
N ILE A 986 8.16 -0.32 -12.97
CA ILE A 986 7.44 0.92 -13.31
C ILE A 986 5.96 0.61 -13.51
N ALA A 987 5.61 -0.41 -14.30
CA ALA A 987 4.22 -0.78 -14.55
C ALA A 987 3.50 -1.19 -13.25
N ARG A 988 4.15 -1.99 -12.41
CA ARG A 988 3.62 -2.42 -11.11
C ARG A 988 3.33 -1.21 -10.20
N LEU A 989 4.27 -0.29 -10.05
CA LEU A 989 4.08 0.88 -9.19
C LEU A 989 3.09 1.89 -9.79
N ARG A 990 3.08 2.09 -11.12
CA ARG A 990 2.11 2.99 -11.79
C ARG A 990 0.67 2.48 -11.71
N ALA A 991 0.45 1.18 -11.53
CA ALA A 991 -0.88 0.62 -11.26
C ALA A 991 -1.46 1.10 -9.91
N THR A 992 -0.60 1.50 -8.98
CA THR A 992 -0.99 1.95 -7.63
C THR A 992 -0.82 3.46 -7.45
N TYR A 993 0.25 4.04 -7.99
CA TYR A 993 0.63 5.43 -7.76
C TYR A 993 0.54 6.26 -9.04
N PRO A 994 -0.03 7.49 -8.98
CA PRO A 994 -0.16 8.38 -10.13
C PRO A 994 1.19 8.88 -10.66
N ARG A 995 2.20 8.93 -9.79
CA ARG A 995 3.58 9.26 -10.14
C ARG A 995 4.54 8.21 -9.59
N VAL A 996 5.57 7.93 -10.36
CA VAL A 996 6.70 7.10 -9.93
C VAL A 996 7.98 7.85 -10.26
N VAL A 997 8.92 7.87 -9.32
CA VAL A 997 10.27 8.39 -9.55
C VAL A 997 11.22 7.23 -9.84
N LEU A 998 11.87 7.26 -11.00
CA LEU A 998 13.01 6.42 -11.33
C LEU A 998 14.29 7.21 -11.04
N TYR A 999 14.99 6.81 -10.00
CA TYR A 999 16.25 7.38 -9.57
C TYR A 999 17.40 6.51 -10.07
N ASP A 1000 18.14 7.01 -11.06
CA ASP A 1000 19.25 6.33 -11.75
C ASP A 1000 20.56 6.72 -11.06
N ALA A 1001 21.06 5.84 -10.17
CA ALA A 1001 22.15 6.15 -9.24
C ALA A 1001 23.51 5.73 -9.80
N HIS A 1002 24.46 6.67 -9.79
CA HIS A 1002 25.80 6.50 -10.33
C HIS A 1002 26.91 7.10 -9.47
N SER A 1003 28.14 6.69 -9.75
CA SER A 1003 29.32 7.42 -9.30
C SER A 1003 30.54 7.28 -10.20
N ILE A 1004 31.40 8.29 -10.13
CA ILE A 1004 32.65 8.34 -10.87
C ILE A 1004 33.76 8.99 -10.03
N ARG A 1005 35.01 8.68 -10.38
CA ARG A 1005 36.21 9.32 -9.82
C ARG A 1005 36.13 10.85 -9.96
N SER A 1006 36.67 11.55 -8.98
CA SER A 1006 36.60 13.02 -8.90
C SER A 1006 37.35 13.73 -10.03
N HIS A 1007 38.37 13.08 -10.60
CA HIS A 1007 39.18 13.61 -11.69
C HIS A 1007 39.31 12.62 -12.84
N VAL A 1008 38.73 12.97 -13.99
CA VAL A 1008 38.83 12.19 -15.23
C VAL A 1008 39.05 13.15 -16.42
N PRO A 1009 40.30 13.62 -16.66
CA PRO A 1009 40.58 14.71 -17.61
C PRO A 1009 40.09 14.47 -19.04
N ARG A 1010 39.96 13.21 -19.46
CA ARG A 1010 39.42 12.86 -20.78
C ARG A 1010 37.92 13.13 -20.90
N LEU A 1011 37.16 13.00 -19.82
CA LEU A 1011 35.70 13.15 -19.83
C LEU A 1011 35.23 14.54 -19.44
N PHE A 1012 35.95 15.23 -18.56
CA PHE A 1012 35.63 16.58 -18.09
C PHE A 1012 36.87 17.28 -17.50
N ASP A 1013 36.86 18.62 -17.57
CA ASP A 1013 37.92 19.46 -17.01
C ASP A 1013 37.70 19.71 -15.51
N GLY A 1014 38.76 19.59 -14.71
CA GLY A 1014 38.76 19.94 -13.29
C GLY A 1014 38.30 18.84 -12.33
N GLU A 1015 37.93 19.22 -11.11
CA GLU A 1015 37.29 18.34 -10.12
C GLU A 1015 35.79 18.30 -10.36
N LEU A 1016 35.20 17.10 -10.40
CA LEU A 1016 33.76 16.94 -10.56
C LEU A 1016 33.02 17.47 -9.32
N PRO A 1017 31.88 18.18 -9.49
CA PRO A 1017 30.97 18.45 -8.38
C PRO A 1017 30.55 17.17 -7.66
N GLN A 1018 30.24 17.26 -6.37
CA GLN A 1018 29.90 16.07 -5.58
C GLN A 1018 28.56 15.47 -6.00
N PHE A 1019 27.57 16.32 -6.28
CA PHE A 1019 26.25 15.92 -6.81
C PHE A 1019 26.09 16.44 -8.23
N ASN A 1020 25.90 15.55 -9.20
CA ASN A 1020 25.61 15.91 -10.57
C ASN A 1020 24.23 15.37 -10.93
N ILE A 1021 23.26 16.27 -11.01
CA ILE A 1021 21.86 15.96 -11.23
C ILE A 1021 21.58 15.99 -12.72
N GLY A 1022 21.16 14.87 -13.31
CA GLY A 1022 20.80 14.76 -14.71
C GLY A 1022 19.29 14.69 -14.92
N THR A 1023 18.73 15.67 -15.63
CA THR A 1023 17.29 15.75 -15.93
C THR A 1023 17.00 15.86 -17.44
N ASN A 1024 18.04 15.67 -18.25
CA ASN A 1024 18.10 15.86 -19.69
C ASN A 1024 17.63 17.26 -20.12
N GLY A 1025 18.08 18.29 -19.41
CA GLY A 1025 17.64 19.67 -19.65
C GLY A 1025 16.19 19.90 -19.25
N GLY A 1026 15.73 19.22 -18.19
CA GLY A 1026 14.38 19.31 -17.63
C GLY A 1026 13.32 18.50 -18.37
N THR A 1027 13.67 17.57 -19.25
CA THR A 1027 12.69 16.79 -20.03
C THR A 1027 12.28 15.48 -19.38
N THR A 1028 13.08 14.90 -18.49
CA THR A 1028 12.81 13.55 -17.94
C THR A 1028 12.06 13.58 -16.63
N CYS A 1029 11.94 14.74 -15.99
CA CYS A 1029 11.17 14.93 -14.77
C CYS A 1029 10.47 16.29 -14.77
N ALA A 1030 9.51 16.47 -13.85
CA ALA A 1030 8.91 17.78 -13.65
C ALA A 1030 9.93 18.75 -13.02
N PRO A 1031 9.85 20.06 -13.29
CA PRO A 1031 10.71 21.06 -12.66
C PRO A 1031 10.64 21.05 -11.13
N ALA A 1032 9.51 20.64 -10.55
CA ALA A 1032 9.34 20.51 -9.11
C ALA A 1032 10.25 19.42 -8.50
N LEU A 1033 10.35 18.25 -9.15
CA LEU A 1033 11.25 17.19 -8.69
C LEU A 1033 12.71 17.63 -8.78
N ALA A 1034 13.11 18.25 -9.90
CA ALA A 1034 14.47 18.76 -10.07
C ALA A 1034 14.83 19.76 -8.96
N ARG A 1035 13.95 20.73 -8.67
CA ARG A 1035 14.15 21.69 -7.58
C ARG A 1035 14.20 21.04 -6.19
N ALA A 1036 13.39 20.01 -5.96
CA ALA A 1036 13.39 19.29 -4.68
C ALA A 1036 14.75 18.61 -4.45
N VAL A 1037 15.27 17.93 -5.46
CA VAL A 1037 16.61 17.31 -5.42
C VAL A 1037 17.71 18.37 -5.28
N GLU A 1038 17.65 19.47 -6.03
CA GLU A 1038 18.60 20.58 -5.92
C GLU A 1038 18.60 21.21 -4.52
N THR A 1039 17.42 21.34 -3.92
CA THR A 1039 17.27 21.90 -2.56
C THR A 1039 17.86 20.95 -1.53
N ALA A 1040 17.58 19.65 -1.64
CA ALA A 1040 18.14 18.64 -0.75
C ALA A 1040 19.68 18.65 -0.81
N CYS A 1041 20.26 18.67 -2.00
CA CYS A 1041 21.72 18.77 -2.17
C CYS A 1041 22.28 20.09 -1.58
N ALA A 1042 21.57 21.21 -1.73
CA ALA A 1042 21.99 22.52 -1.24
C ALA A 1042 22.01 22.64 0.30
N THR A 1043 21.40 21.70 1.02
CA THR A 1043 21.51 21.61 2.49
C THR A 1043 22.85 21.06 2.98
N THR A 1044 23.64 20.48 2.08
CA THR A 1044 24.94 19.88 2.38
C THR A 1044 26.08 20.86 2.11
N PRO A 1045 27.28 20.66 2.69
CA PRO A 1045 28.44 21.48 2.37
C PRO A 1045 29.05 21.16 0.99
N TRP A 1046 28.51 20.20 0.25
CA TRP A 1046 29.13 19.70 -0.97
C TRP A 1046 28.63 20.42 -2.22
N SER A 1047 29.54 20.56 -3.21
CA SER A 1047 29.23 21.17 -4.51
C SER A 1047 28.19 20.37 -5.30
N GLN A 1048 27.32 21.07 -6.03
CA GLN A 1048 26.32 20.46 -6.91
C GLN A 1048 26.27 21.14 -8.28
N VAL A 1049 25.79 20.41 -9.29
CA VAL A 1049 25.45 20.94 -10.60
C VAL A 1049 24.26 20.19 -11.20
N THR A 1050 23.37 20.89 -11.90
CA THR A 1050 22.27 20.29 -12.67
C THR A 1050 22.56 20.38 -14.16
N ASP A 1051 22.37 19.28 -14.87
CA ASP A 1051 22.60 19.15 -16.31
C ASP A 1051 23.97 19.68 -16.78
N GLY A 1052 24.98 19.48 -15.94
CA GLY A 1052 26.39 19.73 -16.25
C GLY A 1052 26.93 18.72 -17.26
N ARG A 1053 27.96 17.97 -16.85
CA ARG A 1053 28.52 16.88 -17.67
C ARG A 1053 27.56 15.71 -17.82
N PHE A 1054 26.86 15.36 -16.74
CA PHE A 1054 25.96 14.21 -16.64
C PHE A 1054 24.51 14.71 -16.67
N ARG A 1055 23.90 14.70 -17.85
CA ARG A 1055 22.52 15.19 -18.08
C ARG A 1055 21.49 14.07 -18.05
N GLY A 1056 21.84 12.86 -17.62
CA GLY A 1056 20.97 11.69 -17.74
C GLY A 1056 21.32 10.81 -18.94
N GLY A 1057 21.47 9.51 -18.67
CA GLY A 1057 21.76 8.45 -19.63
C GLY A 1057 20.51 7.89 -20.28
N TRP A 1058 20.64 6.73 -20.91
CA TRP A 1058 19.54 6.06 -21.60
C TRP A 1058 18.38 5.72 -20.68
N THR A 1059 18.60 5.09 -19.53
CA THR A 1059 17.56 4.73 -18.55
C THR A 1059 16.71 5.94 -18.21
N THR A 1060 17.36 7.04 -17.83
CA THR A 1060 16.69 8.29 -17.48
C THR A 1060 15.91 8.87 -18.68
N ARG A 1061 16.49 8.93 -19.88
CA ARG A 1061 15.84 9.49 -21.09
C ARG A 1061 14.74 8.61 -21.67
N HIS A 1062 14.89 7.30 -21.55
CA HIS A 1062 13.99 6.31 -22.13
C HIS A 1062 12.71 6.21 -21.31
N TYR A 1063 12.83 6.09 -19.98
CA TYR A 1063 11.67 5.95 -19.10
C TYR A 1063 11.12 7.28 -18.58
N GLY A 1064 11.93 8.35 -18.57
CA GLY A 1064 11.46 9.68 -18.21
C GLY A 1064 10.37 10.17 -19.16
N ARG A 1065 9.12 10.03 -18.71
CA ARG A 1065 7.88 10.39 -19.39
C ARG A 1065 7.03 11.14 -18.38
N PRO A 1066 7.42 12.37 -17.99
CA PRO A 1066 6.72 13.13 -16.96
C PRO A 1066 5.25 13.35 -17.32
N GLU A 1067 4.91 13.39 -18.61
CA GLU A 1067 3.54 13.45 -19.11
C GLU A 1067 2.71 12.19 -18.86
N GLN A 1068 3.36 11.07 -18.53
CA GLN A 1068 2.76 9.78 -18.16
C GLN A 1068 2.93 9.48 -16.66
N GLY A 1069 3.36 10.46 -15.85
CA GLY A 1069 3.63 10.29 -14.42
C GLY A 1069 4.88 9.47 -14.12
N ILE A 1070 5.80 9.28 -15.07
CA ILE A 1070 7.07 8.59 -14.85
C ILE A 1070 8.18 9.64 -14.88
N HIS A 1071 8.72 9.98 -13.72
CA HIS A 1071 9.76 11.00 -13.59
C HIS A 1071 11.09 10.33 -13.36
N ALA A 1072 12.08 10.63 -14.20
CA ALA A 1072 13.40 10.04 -14.08
C ALA A 1072 14.47 11.10 -13.84
N ILE A 1073 15.35 10.84 -12.88
CA ILE A 1073 16.53 11.65 -12.57
C ILE A 1073 17.74 10.74 -12.50
N GLN A 1074 18.84 11.18 -13.10
CA GLN A 1074 20.16 10.61 -12.84
C GLN A 1074 20.85 11.36 -11.71
N MET A 1075 21.46 10.64 -10.79
CA MET A 1075 22.43 11.19 -9.85
C MET A 1075 23.80 10.59 -10.11
N GLU A 1076 24.77 11.43 -10.42
CA GLU A 1076 26.18 11.03 -10.53
C GLU A 1076 26.98 11.64 -9.37
N LEU A 1077 27.50 10.77 -8.50
CA LEU A 1077 28.29 11.15 -7.33
C LEU A 1077 29.78 11.10 -7.61
N ALA A 1078 30.53 12.04 -7.03
CA ALA A 1078 31.97 11.86 -6.96
C ALA A 1078 32.35 10.85 -5.87
N CYS A 1079 33.19 9.86 -6.19
CA CYS A 1079 33.56 8.77 -5.26
C CYS A 1079 34.14 9.28 -3.92
N ARG A 1080 34.90 10.39 -3.94
CA ARG A 1080 35.45 11.04 -2.75
C ARG A 1080 34.44 11.33 -1.65
N GLY A 1081 33.16 11.42 -1.98
CA GLY A 1081 32.09 11.64 -1.01
C GLY A 1081 31.85 10.48 -0.05
N TYR A 1082 32.23 9.24 -0.43
CA TYR A 1082 31.90 8.05 0.36
C TYR A 1082 32.98 6.95 0.38
N ILE A 1083 33.96 7.01 -0.50
CA ILE A 1083 35.19 6.20 -0.45
C ILE A 1083 36.42 7.08 -0.60
N ASP A 1084 37.58 6.55 -0.22
CA ASP A 1084 38.84 7.26 -0.34
C ASP A 1084 39.39 7.13 -1.77
N GLU A 1085 39.71 8.23 -2.43
CA GLU A 1085 40.34 8.22 -3.76
C GLU A 1085 41.87 8.27 -3.59
N PRO A 1086 42.63 7.28 -4.12
CA PRO A 1086 44.09 7.27 -4.05
C PRO A 1086 44.70 8.32 -5.00
N GLU A 1087 45.97 8.68 -4.77
CA GLU A 1087 46.73 9.52 -5.72
C GLU A 1087 46.96 8.82 -7.06
N THR A 1088 47.07 7.49 -7.04
CA THR A 1088 47.26 6.65 -8.22
C THR A 1088 46.15 5.61 -8.34
N PHE A 1089 45.47 5.59 -9.49
CA PHE A 1089 44.43 4.61 -9.81
C PHE A 1089 45.04 3.43 -10.56
N ASP A 1090 45.59 2.48 -9.81
CA ASP A 1090 46.16 1.23 -10.32
C ASP A 1090 45.55 0.01 -9.62
N GLU A 1091 45.88 -1.20 -10.10
CA GLU A 1091 45.33 -2.46 -9.59
C GLU A 1091 45.60 -2.72 -8.11
N ALA A 1092 46.67 -2.14 -7.55
CA ALA A 1092 47.02 -2.34 -6.15
C ALA A 1092 46.25 -1.39 -5.21
N HIS A 1093 45.74 -0.28 -5.72
CA HIS A 1093 45.19 0.81 -4.90
C HIS A 1093 43.73 1.18 -5.22
N TRP A 1094 43.15 0.65 -6.30
CA TRP A 1094 41.78 0.95 -6.71
C TRP A 1094 40.97 -0.31 -7.12
N PRO A 1095 39.72 -0.46 -6.65
CA PRO A 1095 38.98 0.41 -5.72
C PRO A 1095 39.47 0.29 -4.28
N THR A 1096 39.31 1.36 -3.49
CA THR A 1096 39.53 1.27 -2.05
C THR A 1096 38.37 0.53 -1.35
N PRO A 1097 38.62 -0.14 -0.21
CA PRO A 1097 37.56 -0.77 0.58
C PRO A 1097 36.47 0.21 1.02
N TYR A 1098 35.23 -0.26 1.11
CA TYR A 1098 34.12 0.52 1.66
C TYR A 1098 34.26 0.70 3.18
N SER A 1099 33.94 1.89 3.68
CA SER A 1099 33.96 2.22 5.10
C SER A 1099 32.65 2.89 5.50
N ASP A 1100 31.91 2.26 6.42
CA ASP A 1100 30.64 2.81 6.92
C ASP A 1100 30.79 4.20 7.53
N THR A 1101 31.91 4.45 8.24
CA THR A 1101 32.19 5.75 8.84
C THR A 1101 32.46 6.82 7.79
N ARG A 1102 33.16 6.48 6.71
CA ARG A 1102 33.42 7.40 5.59
C ARG A 1102 32.13 7.72 4.84
N ALA A 1103 31.31 6.70 4.59
CA ALA A 1103 30.10 6.81 3.80
C ALA A 1103 28.91 7.44 4.56
N ALA A 1104 28.90 7.40 5.91
CA ALA A 1104 27.77 7.84 6.72
C ALA A 1104 27.23 9.24 6.37
N PRO A 1105 28.06 10.31 6.29
CA PRO A 1105 27.55 11.64 5.95
C PRO A 1105 26.88 11.68 4.56
N MET A 1106 27.42 10.93 3.59
CA MET A 1106 26.84 10.86 2.26
C MET A 1106 25.53 10.09 2.27
N ARG A 1107 25.44 8.98 3.03
CA ARG A 1107 24.17 8.25 3.22
C ARG A 1107 23.08 9.15 3.80
N ASP A 1108 23.40 9.97 4.79
CA ASP A 1108 22.43 10.89 5.40
C ASP A 1108 21.90 11.90 4.36
N ALA A 1109 22.78 12.47 3.54
CA ALA A 1109 22.37 13.39 2.48
C ALA A 1109 21.53 12.69 1.40
N LEU A 1110 21.91 11.49 1.00
CA LEU A 1110 21.17 10.70 0.01
C LEU A 1110 19.81 10.24 0.56
N ALA A 1111 19.69 9.96 1.85
CA ALA A 1111 18.42 9.65 2.50
C ALA A 1111 17.46 10.83 2.47
N ASN A 1112 17.95 12.04 2.76
CA ASN A 1112 17.17 13.27 2.61
C ASN A 1112 16.73 13.49 1.15
N LEU A 1113 17.62 13.22 0.21
CA LEU A 1113 17.36 13.35 -1.22
C LEU A 1113 16.28 12.37 -1.71
N LEU A 1114 16.41 11.08 -1.38
CA LEU A 1114 15.40 10.09 -1.75
C LEU A 1114 14.06 10.34 -1.05
N THR A 1115 14.08 10.88 0.17
CA THR A 1115 12.86 11.37 0.83
C THR A 1115 12.22 12.51 0.03
N ALA A 1116 12.98 13.48 -0.45
CA ALA A 1116 12.46 14.55 -1.31
C ALA A 1116 11.87 14.01 -2.65
N CYS A 1117 12.48 12.96 -3.21
CA CYS A 1117 11.92 12.26 -4.37
C CYS A 1117 10.57 11.60 -4.04
N LEU A 1118 10.46 10.95 -2.87
CA LEU A 1118 9.23 10.32 -2.40
C LEU A 1118 8.13 11.35 -2.10
N GLU A 1119 8.48 12.46 -1.46
CA GLU A 1119 7.58 13.59 -1.22
C GLU A 1119 7.02 14.15 -2.54
N PHE A 1120 7.88 14.34 -3.54
CA PHE A 1120 7.44 14.72 -4.88
C PHE A 1120 6.52 13.65 -5.49
N ALA A 1121 6.89 12.37 -5.44
CA ALA A 1121 6.08 11.30 -6.03
C ALA A 1121 4.71 11.18 -5.34
N GLY A 1122 4.66 11.39 -4.02
CA GLY A 1122 3.46 11.31 -3.19
C GLY A 1122 2.62 12.59 -3.14
N ALA A 1123 3.14 13.73 -3.59
CA ALA A 1123 2.35 14.96 -3.68
C ALA A 1123 1.19 14.78 -4.71
N PRO A 1124 0.13 15.61 -4.68
CA PRO A 1124 -0.83 15.69 -5.79
C PRO A 1124 -0.22 16.41 -7.02
N GLU A 1125 -0.78 16.21 -8.22
CA GLU A 1125 -0.37 16.88 -9.48
C GLU A 1125 -0.83 18.34 -9.60
#